data_AF-A0A0M0EHU3-F1
#
_entry.id   AF-A0A0M0EHU3-F1
#
_cell.length_a   1.000
_cell.length_b   1.000
_cell.length_c   1.000
_cell.angle_alpha   90.00
_cell.angle_beta   90.00
_cell.angle_gamma   90.00
#
_symmetry.space_group_name_H-M   'P 1'
#
loop_
_entity.id
_entity.type
_entity.pdbx_description
1 polymer ?
#
loop_
_entity_poly.entity_id
_entity_poly.type
_entity_poly.pdbx_seq_one_letter_code
_entity_poly.pdbx_strand_id
1 'polypeptide(L)'
;MLKDNEVGSPVMEKPAQAEVHEVTVTPLGTCRIAEPLYIASKHCEMQRNMTRVYGYVHTTKEILQLIECMEGQNLPDEMVPLIASERYEADTVRTPSDVYFVEISSIKEIHYKNFLLQLNCVNRVFEDHKDIQEIFFKHRRVKEIPERRQLLEQIPAFHTLSSLLKSIMLEGYVHFTKQEEVAADMQRIASRLGNNVVFVSHINVPGDNGELIASRNRLCGWIRAECQTHGYNYFDPTPLVTSHGLKNALAKQGEDNKHYATDFKDVLGTYLYENYVVPLTTPGAARPIMTAAMAQASGTAQPAPAASTTPESGQAPSAMPIPVVNPEDMRIDAILADARAMVKRGEADEAEAMLRGASIDHPANAEVFAQLGTIAYHRGDSISGLASLRHALDLNPKLVEPKILLVRIAQRLNRLEEACSLALELVTEAPDEPKALTAAAKAFVKSRRFQEAAAIWKRLAVLQPAQSMPLTEAARAELKGRNFEAAIQDADGALQRDSGDVSALVIKAMALQRLKRMKQLAEVAVQIAAIDPGAAMGTVPTLVDAGHLEDAADVLARIRLKGHPAADDAVLQAGLVRSLIRRARLAVEQNNDVSAAAAWNGVLKIDPENRNAHSGIRKIVSPIVRETRRLVSLGETDQAIALCRRGLSFDHANMPLQRVLAKALEVKQTWEESADAWEHYAHLTNPADGPSLLRAARNAARAQNWSRSLQLFGQLPPDEKAVVGTKIESLTRKLVKELRNDFNSGAVAEAVSKADIVLSIDPQNEKAHRFLGKAVSAYRRIMKDAVQAEDLERQEEFGRKILALAPNRVDALKVLSRVYRIKRQWRDAIEVQNHLTQQEPDRATHWRRLASFCRSGKNYDLGVPAALKAVELEPDNTRSIEFLSDILNRQAQAATA
;
A
#
# COMPACT_ATOMS: atom_id res chain seq x y z
N MET A 1 -62.37 16.58 -21.00
CA MET A 1 -62.92 16.34 -22.35
C MET A 1 -61.74 16.37 -23.32
N LEU A 2 -61.32 15.18 -23.77
CA LEU A 2 -61.58 14.62 -25.12
C LEU A 2 -60.58 15.21 -26.13
N LYS A 3 -59.53 14.47 -26.50
CA LYS A 3 -59.49 13.40 -27.54
C LYS A 3 -59.36 14.00 -28.95
N ASP A 4 -58.30 13.62 -29.66
CA ASP A 4 -58.34 12.78 -30.88
C ASP A 4 -56.94 12.77 -31.52
N ASN A 5 -56.25 11.63 -31.60
CA ASN A 5 -56.37 10.54 -32.59
C ASN A 5 -55.76 10.91 -33.95
N GLU A 6 -54.63 10.28 -34.29
CA GLU A 6 -54.39 9.80 -35.66
C GLU A 6 -53.48 8.55 -35.63
N VAL A 7 -53.84 7.58 -36.47
CA VAL A 7 -53.46 6.16 -36.44
C VAL A 7 -52.69 5.78 -37.71
N GLY A 8 -51.62 4.98 -37.52
CA GLY A 8 -51.09 3.89 -38.39
C GLY A 8 -50.46 4.24 -39.74
N SER A 9 -49.46 3.53 -40.29
CA SER A 9 -48.71 2.28 -39.99
C SER A 9 -47.51 2.22 -41.00
N PRO A 10 -46.63 1.20 -41.09
CA PRO A 10 -46.07 0.25 -40.11
C PRO A 10 -44.52 0.29 -40.09
N VAL A 11 -43.87 0.01 -38.95
CA VAL A 11 -42.44 -0.34 -38.90
C VAL A 11 -42.32 -1.78 -38.45
N MET A 12 -41.58 -2.57 -39.23
CA MET A 12 -41.43 -4.02 -39.07
C MET A 12 -41.09 -4.44 -37.63
N GLU A 13 -41.83 -5.43 -37.14
CA GLU A 13 -41.57 -6.14 -35.89
C GLU A 13 -40.17 -6.78 -35.91
N LYS A 14 -39.36 -6.47 -34.89
CA LYS A 14 -38.27 -7.35 -34.45
C LYS A 14 -38.88 -8.49 -33.64
N PRO A 15 -38.39 -9.72 -33.77
CA PRO A 15 -38.96 -10.86 -33.07
C PRO A 15 -38.83 -10.68 -31.56
N ALA A 16 -39.89 -11.03 -30.83
CA ALA A 16 -39.95 -11.03 -29.38
C ALA A 16 -38.77 -11.82 -28.80
N GLN A 17 -37.87 -11.13 -28.11
CA GLN A 17 -36.91 -11.77 -27.22
C GLN A 17 -37.71 -12.37 -26.06
N ALA A 18 -37.58 -13.68 -25.86
CA ALA A 18 -38.04 -14.32 -24.63
C ALA A 18 -37.40 -13.58 -23.44
N GLU A 19 -38.20 -13.08 -22.51
CA GLU A 19 -37.71 -12.51 -21.25
C GLU A 19 -36.88 -13.59 -20.55
N VAL A 20 -35.56 -13.41 -20.55
CA VAL A 20 -34.63 -14.25 -19.79
C VAL A 20 -34.84 -13.88 -18.32
N HIS A 21 -35.55 -14.73 -17.57
CA HIS A 21 -35.66 -14.57 -16.12
C HIS A 21 -34.26 -14.78 -15.53
N GLU A 22 -33.61 -13.69 -15.14
CA GLU A 22 -32.28 -13.72 -14.54
C GLU A 22 -32.37 -14.33 -13.13
N VAL A 23 -31.58 -15.36 -12.86
CA VAL A 23 -31.63 -16.11 -11.59
C VAL A 23 -31.15 -15.23 -10.43
N THR A 24 -31.93 -15.15 -9.35
CA THR A 24 -31.62 -14.33 -8.18
C THR A 24 -31.03 -15.16 -7.02
N VAL A 25 -29.93 -14.68 -6.44
CA VAL A 25 -29.21 -15.37 -5.36
C VAL A 25 -29.03 -14.45 -4.15
N THR A 26 -29.28 -14.95 -2.94
CA THR A 26 -28.99 -14.23 -1.69
C THR A 26 -28.00 -14.98 -0.82
N PRO A 27 -26.81 -14.42 -0.56
CA PRO A 27 -25.90 -14.92 0.46
C PRO A 27 -26.29 -14.43 1.86
N LEU A 28 -26.50 -15.36 2.79
CA LEU A 28 -26.72 -15.14 4.23
C LEU A 28 -25.54 -15.76 4.99
N GLY A 29 -24.56 -14.94 5.38
CA GLY A 29 -23.32 -15.48 5.93
C GLY A 29 -22.23 -14.43 6.05
N THR A 30 -20.98 -14.87 6.01
CA THR A 30 -19.81 -13.99 6.08
C THR A 30 -19.34 -13.57 4.69
N CYS A 31 -18.29 -12.75 4.64
CA CYS A 31 -17.59 -12.41 3.40
C CYS A 31 -17.10 -13.64 2.61
N ARG A 32 -16.92 -14.79 3.27
CA ARG A 32 -16.46 -16.05 2.65
C ARG A 32 -17.46 -16.66 1.67
N ILE A 33 -18.73 -16.26 1.72
CA ILE A 33 -19.73 -16.67 0.73
C ILE A 33 -20.29 -15.49 -0.03
N ALA A 34 -20.47 -14.35 0.62
CA ALA A 34 -20.96 -13.16 -0.05
C ALA A 34 -20.00 -12.69 -1.17
N GLU A 35 -18.71 -12.54 -0.89
CA GLU A 35 -17.77 -12.00 -1.88
C GLU A 35 -17.56 -12.92 -3.09
N PRO A 36 -17.37 -14.25 -2.95
CA PRO A 36 -17.36 -15.17 -4.09
C PRO A 36 -18.58 -15.04 -4.99
N LEU A 37 -19.79 -14.99 -4.41
CA LEU A 37 -21.02 -14.85 -5.20
C LEU A 37 -21.15 -13.47 -5.86
N TYR A 38 -20.56 -12.42 -5.27
CA TYR A 38 -20.49 -11.10 -5.92
C TYR A 38 -19.50 -11.05 -7.08
N ILE A 39 -18.38 -11.75 -6.96
CA ILE A 39 -17.42 -11.84 -8.04
C ILE A 39 -18.04 -12.64 -9.18
N ALA A 40 -18.62 -13.81 -8.88
CA ALA A 40 -19.28 -14.66 -9.87
C ALA A 40 -20.46 -13.97 -10.57
N SER A 41 -21.26 -13.14 -9.87
CA SER A 41 -22.38 -12.42 -10.51
C SER A 41 -21.94 -11.38 -11.55
N LYS A 42 -20.64 -11.13 -11.73
CA LYS A 42 -20.13 -10.22 -12.78
C LYS A 42 -19.99 -10.90 -14.13
N HIS A 43 -19.94 -12.24 -14.18
CA HIS A 43 -19.71 -13.02 -15.40
C HIS A 43 -20.56 -14.29 -15.51
N CYS A 44 -21.25 -14.70 -14.46
CA CYS A 44 -22.27 -15.74 -14.48
C CYS A 44 -23.66 -15.11 -14.64
N GLU A 45 -24.60 -15.82 -15.29
CA GLU A 45 -25.98 -15.35 -15.47
C GLU A 45 -26.79 -15.48 -14.17
N MET A 46 -26.49 -14.62 -13.19
CA MET A 46 -27.22 -14.48 -11.93
C MET A 46 -27.11 -13.07 -11.36
N GLN A 47 -28.13 -12.64 -10.63
CA GLN A 47 -28.10 -11.39 -9.86
C GLN A 47 -28.13 -11.64 -8.36
N ARG A 48 -27.35 -10.85 -7.62
CA ARG A 48 -27.41 -10.84 -6.16
C ARG A 48 -28.58 -10.00 -5.65
N ASN A 49 -29.47 -10.59 -4.86
CA ASN A 49 -30.54 -9.87 -4.19
C ASN A 49 -30.16 -9.57 -2.72
N MET A 50 -29.77 -8.32 -2.46
CA MET A 50 -29.33 -7.84 -1.14
C MET A 50 -30.38 -6.97 -0.42
N THR A 51 -31.58 -6.86 -0.97
CA THR A 51 -32.65 -6.03 -0.40
C THR A 51 -32.97 -6.48 1.02
N ARG A 52 -32.96 -5.55 1.98
CA ARG A 52 -33.14 -5.79 3.43
C ARG A 52 -32.09 -6.70 4.10
N VAL A 53 -30.99 -7.03 3.42
CA VAL A 53 -29.86 -7.73 4.03
C VAL A 53 -28.92 -6.72 4.69
N TYR A 54 -28.83 -6.71 6.02
CA TYR A 54 -28.08 -5.68 6.78
C TYR A 54 -26.58 -5.96 6.96
N GLY A 55 -26.04 -6.94 6.24
CA GLY A 55 -24.63 -7.33 6.25
C GLY A 55 -24.38 -8.75 6.76
N TYR A 56 -23.17 -8.99 7.27
CA TYR A 56 -22.69 -10.33 7.63
C TYR A 56 -23.27 -10.90 8.93
N VAL A 57 -23.61 -12.18 8.87
CA VAL A 57 -24.12 -13.00 9.99
C VAL A 57 -23.31 -14.28 10.12
N HIS A 58 -23.25 -14.85 11.33
CA HIS A 58 -22.31 -15.94 11.68
C HIS A 58 -22.99 -17.14 12.34
N THR A 59 -24.07 -16.93 13.08
CA THR A 59 -24.80 -17.99 13.81
C THR A 59 -26.18 -18.21 13.21
N THR A 60 -26.79 -19.37 13.51
CA THR A 60 -28.14 -19.69 13.07
C THR A 60 -29.18 -18.66 13.55
N LYS A 61 -29.04 -18.12 14.77
CA LYS A 61 -29.97 -17.10 15.29
C LYS A 61 -29.75 -15.71 14.70
N GLU A 62 -28.50 -15.34 14.40
CA GLU A 62 -28.24 -14.10 13.64
C GLU A 62 -28.87 -14.19 12.24
N ILE A 63 -28.83 -15.37 11.60
CA ILE A 63 -29.48 -15.62 10.31
C ILE A 63 -31.00 -15.53 10.44
N LEU A 64 -31.61 -16.13 11.47
CA LEU A 64 -33.06 -16.02 11.69
C LEU A 64 -33.51 -14.57 11.90
N GLN A 65 -32.77 -13.78 12.69
CA GLN A 65 -33.05 -12.34 12.85
C GLN A 65 -32.91 -11.57 11.53
N LEU A 66 -31.96 -11.95 10.67
CA LEU A 66 -31.81 -11.38 9.33
C LEU A 66 -32.99 -11.74 8.42
N ILE A 67 -33.49 -12.98 8.52
CA ILE A 67 -34.68 -13.43 7.79
C ILE A 67 -35.92 -12.66 8.23
N GLU A 68 -36.12 -12.45 9.54
CA GLU A 68 -37.20 -11.59 10.05
C GLU A 68 -37.11 -10.18 9.44
N CYS A 69 -35.89 -9.65 9.33
CA CYS A 69 -35.68 -8.37 8.66
C CYS A 69 -36.04 -8.45 7.18
N MET A 70 -35.64 -9.49 6.45
CA MET A 70 -36.00 -9.71 5.04
C MET A 70 -37.51 -9.84 4.82
N GLU A 71 -38.25 -10.35 5.81
CA GLU A 71 -39.70 -10.54 5.78
C GLU A 71 -40.51 -9.26 6.12
N GLY A 72 -39.84 -8.16 6.48
CA GLY A 72 -40.52 -6.88 6.73
C GLY A 72 -40.34 -6.32 8.14
N GLN A 73 -39.72 -7.06 9.06
CA GLN A 73 -39.46 -6.55 10.40
C GLN A 73 -38.34 -5.49 10.37
N ASN A 74 -38.55 -4.36 11.03
CA ASN A 74 -37.57 -3.28 11.08
C ASN A 74 -36.77 -3.32 12.38
N LEU A 75 -35.46 -3.15 12.27
CA LEU A 75 -34.59 -2.93 13.44
C LEU A 75 -34.81 -1.51 13.98
N PRO A 76 -34.87 -1.30 15.31
CA PRO A 76 -34.85 0.04 15.88
C PRO A 76 -33.55 0.78 15.50
N ASP A 77 -33.66 2.06 15.17
CA ASP A 77 -32.52 2.88 14.71
C ASP A 77 -31.32 2.83 15.66
N GLU A 78 -31.57 2.81 16.97
CA GLU A 78 -30.52 2.76 18.00
C GLU A 78 -29.79 1.41 18.05
N MET A 79 -30.40 0.33 17.55
CA MET A 79 -29.82 -1.01 17.50
C MET A 79 -29.06 -1.29 16.20
N VAL A 80 -29.36 -0.57 15.12
CA VAL A 80 -28.72 -0.74 13.80
C VAL A 80 -27.19 -0.76 13.90
N PRO A 81 -26.49 0.16 14.61
CA PRO A 81 -25.03 0.16 14.70
C PRO A 81 -24.42 -1.06 15.39
N LEU A 82 -25.22 -1.83 16.15
CA LEU A 82 -24.79 -3.01 16.92
C LEU A 82 -25.11 -4.33 16.21
N ILE A 83 -25.92 -4.28 15.14
CA ILE A 83 -26.45 -5.46 14.43
C ILE A 83 -26.05 -5.41 12.96
N ALA A 84 -26.29 -4.29 12.28
CA ALA A 84 -26.01 -4.10 10.87
C ALA A 84 -24.52 -3.80 10.64
N SER A 85 -23.87 -4.60 9.81
CA SER A 85 -22.47 -4.37 9.43
C SER A 85 -22.33 -3.58 8.13
N GLU A 86 -23.41 -3.49 7.36
CA GLU A 86 -23.54 -2.71 6.12
C GLU A 86 -24.73 -1.74 6.20
N ARG A 87 -24.99 -0.98 5.13
CA ARG A 87 -26.13 -0.05 5.07
C ARG A 87 -27.45 -0.84 5.09
N TYR A 88 -28.32 -0.53 6.05
CA TYR A 88 -29.63 -1.15 6.21
C TYR A 88 -30.74 -0.20 5.76
N GLU A 89 -31.59 -0.65 4.84
CA GLU A 89 -32.72 0.14 4.31
C GLU A 89 -34.06 -0.52 4.68
N ALA A 90 -34.65 -0.02 5.76
CA ALA A 90 -35.81 -0.61 6.42
C ALA A 90 -37.11 -0.61 5.58
N ASP A 91 -37.28 0.32 4.65
CA ASP A 91 -38.56 0.54 3.95
C ASP A 91 -38.58 0.05 2.48
N THR A 92 -37.67 -0.87 2.13
CA THR A 92 -37.61 -1.45 0.78
C THR A 92 -38.48 -2.71 0.69
N VAL A 93 -39.24 -2.85 -0.40
CA VAL A 93 -40.00 -4.08 -0.71
C VAL A 93 -39.03 -5.13 -1.25
N ARG A 94 -39.04 -6.34 -0.66
CA ARG A 94 -38.19 -7.45 -1.07
C ARG A 94 -38.99 -8.52 -1.82
N THR A 95 -38.52 -8.91 -2.99
CA THR A 95 -38.93 -10.16 -3.65
C THR A 95 -38.05 -11.32 -3.15
N PRO A 96 -38.61 -12.52 -2.89
CA PRO A 96 -37.82 -13.70 -2.58
C PRO A 96 -36.83 -14.03 -3.70
N SER A 97 -35.70 -14.62 -3.34
CA SER A 97 -34.67 -15.07 -4.28
C SER A 97 -34.86 -16.52 -4.69
N ASP A 98 -34.36 -16.88 -5.86
CA ASP A 98 -34.44 -18.22 -6.41
C ASP A 98 -33.55 -19.22 -5.64
N VAL A 99 -32.40 -18.76 -5.13
CA VAL A 99 -31.45 -19.57 -4.35
C VAL A 99 -30.90 -18.79 -3.15
N TYR A 100 -30.80 -19.46 -2.00
CA TYR A 100 -30.19 -18.91 -0.79
C TYR A 100 -28.96 -19.72 -0.38
N PHE A 101 -27.82 -19.06 -0.17
CA PHE A 101 -26.65 -19.67 0.45
C PHE A 101 -26.56 -19.26 1.91
N VAL A 102 -26.63 -20.21 2.84
CA VAL A 102 -26.67 -19.95 4.27
C VAL A 102 -25.41 -20.47 4.94
N GLU A 103 -24.46 -19.59 5.24
CA GLU A 103 -23.21 -19.95 5.93
C GLU A 103 -23.36 -19.88 7.45
N ILE A 104 -23.10 -21.00 8.13
CA ILE A 104 -23.07 -21.07 9.59
C ILE A 104 -21.61 -21.24 10.03
N SER A 105 -21.07 -20.22 10.70
CA SER A 105 -19.63 -20.11 11.00
C SER A 105 -19.26 -19.98 12.47
N SER A 106 -20.25 -19.78 13.35
CA SER A 106 -20.04 -19.59 14.78
C SER A 106 -21.16 -20.23 15.60
N ILE A 107 -20.81 -20.65 16.82
CA ILE A 107 -21.75 -21.05 17.88
C ILE A 107 -21.88 -19.99 18.98
N LYS A 108 -21.21 -18.84 18.83
CA LYS A 108 -21.14 -17.81 19.85
C LYS A 108 -22.11 -16.69 19.49
N GLU A 109 -23.10 -16.48 20.34
CA GLU A 109 -24.17 -15.50 20.16
C GLU A 109 -24.10 -14.43 21.25
N ILE A 110 -24.26 -13.15 20.90
CA ILE A 110 -24.35 -12.06 21.86
C ILE A 110 -25.82 -11.65 21.98
N HIS A 111 -26.44 -11.96 23.11
CA HIS A 111 -27.84 -11.69 23.38
C HIS A 111 -27.99 -10.38 24.14
N TYR A 112 -28.93 -9.54 23.71
CA TYR A 112 -29.40 -8.39 24.46
C TYR A 112 -30.91 -8.21 24.27
N LYS A 113 -31.68 -8.43 25.34
CA LYS A 113 -33.15 -8.47 25.28
C LYS A 113 -33.60 -9.44 24.17
N ASN A 114 -34.35 -8.96 23.19
CA ASN A 114 -34.85 -9.76 22.07
C ASN A 114 -33.95 -9.65 20.81
N PHE A 115 -32.77 -9.04 20.92
CA PHE A 115 -31.86 -8.83 19.79
C PHE A 115 -30.58 -9.66 19.93
N LEU A 116 -30.10 -10.13 18.78
CA LEU A 116 -28.80 -10.74 18.58
C LEU A 116 -27.85 -9.67 18.03
N LEU A 117 -26.83 -9.34 18.83
CA LEU A 117 -25.82 -8.34 18.48
C LEU A 117 -24.68 -9.01 17.71
N GLN A 118 -24.16 -8.30 16.71
CA GLN A 118 -23.08 -8.80 15.88
C GLN A 118 -21.73 -8.44 16.53
N LEU A 119 -20.86 -9.44 16.73
CA LEU A 119 -19.59 -9.27 17.45
C LEU A 119 -18.70 -8.16 16.88
N ASN A 120 -18.56 -8.02 15.56
CA ASN A 120 -17.74 -6.99 14.94
C ASN A 120 -18.38 -5.59 15.08
N CYS A 121 -19.70 -5.49 15.06
CA CYS A 121 -20.44 -4.25 15.32
C CYS A 121 -20.30 -3.81 16.78
N VAL A 122 -20.45 -4.73 17.73
CA VAL A 122 -20.14 -4.48 19.15
C VAL A 122 -18.67 -4.06 19.31
N ASN A 123 -17.74 -4.73 18.61
CA ASN A 123 -16.33 -4.37 18.67
C ASN A 123 -16.06 -2.94 18.17
N ARG A 124 -16.74 -2.53 17.10
CA ARG A 124 -16.63 -1.21 16.49
C ARG A 124 -17.24 -0.12 17.39
N VAL A 125 -18.44 -0.36 17.92
CA VAL A 125 -19.15 0.62 18.78
C VAL A 125 -18.38 0.88 20.08
N PHE A 126 -17.67 -0.12 20.61
CA PHE A 126 -16.89 0.00 21.84
C PHE A 126 -15.37 0.13 21.59
N GLU A 127 -14.94 0.53 20.40
CA GLU A 127 -13.50 0.60 20.06
C GLU A 127 -12.72 1.58 20.95
N ASP A 128 -13.35 2.69 21.33
CA ASP A 128 -12.79 3.70 22.25
C ASP A 128 -12.97 3.33 23.75
N HIS A 129 -13.61 2.19 24.03
CA HIS A 129 -14.00 1.73 25.37
C HIS A 129 -13.57 0.27 25.61
N LYS A 130 -12.30 -0.04 25.30
CA LYS A 130 -11.77 -1.42 25.36
C LYS A 130 -11.79 -2.04 26.75
N ASP A 131 -11.58 -1.25 27.78
CA ASP A 131 -11.66 -1.65 29.19
C ASP A 131 -13.06 -2.17 29.56
N ILE A 132 -14.10 -1.44 29.15
CA ILE A 132 -15.51 -1.83 29.34
C ILE A 132 -15.82 -3.13 28.58
N GLN A 133 -15.37 -3.20 27.32
CA GLN A 133 -15.55 -4.37 26.45
C GLN A 133 -14.83 -5.62 26.99
N GLU A 134 -13.60 -5.48 27.46
CA GLU A 134 -12.82 -6.57 28.05
C GLU A 134 -13.52 -7.14 29.28
N ILE A 135 -14.05 -6.28 30.16
CA ILE A 135 -14.84 -6.71 31.31
C ILE A 135 -16.10 -7.45 30.87
N PHE A 136 -16.82 -6.96 29.85
CA PHE A 136 -17.99 -7.65 29.31
C PHE A 136 -17.66 -9.06 28.82
N PHE A 137 -16.63 -9.22 28.00
CA PHE A 137 -16.27 -10.54 27.45
C PHE A 137 -15.62 -11.48 28.46
N LYS A 138 -14.97 -10.94 29.51
CA LYS A 138 -14.46 -11.71 30.64
C LYS A 138 -15.61 -12.25 31.50
N HIS A 139 -16.61 -11.42 31.80
CA HIS A 139 -17.80 -11.74 32.60
C HIS A 139 -19.04 -11.83 31.70
N ARG A 140 -18.99 -12.75 30.74
CA ARG A 140 -19.92 -12.81 29.60
C ARG A 140 -21.18 -13.62 29.85
N ARG A 141 -21.24 -14.42 30.93
CA ARG A 141 -22.39 -15.29 31.20
C ARG A 141 -23.41 -14.57 32.10
N VAL A 142 -24.67 -14.98 32.00
CA VAL A 142 -25.77 -14.41 32.83
C VAL A 142 -25.46 -14.43 34.32
N LYS A 143 -24.87 -15.52 34.83
CA LYS A 143 -24.49 -15.66 36.24
C LYS A 143 -23.37 -14.70 36.70
N GLU A 144 -22.60 -14.15 35.76
CA GLU A 144 -21.45 -13.28 36.01
C GLU A 144 -21.85 -11.79 35.97
N ILE A 145 -23.12 -11.47 35.65
CA ILE A 145 -23.65 -10.11 35.55
C ILE A 145 -23.49 -9.29 36.84
N PRO A 146 -23.77 -9.81 38.05
CA PRO A 146 -23.64 -9.02 39.27
C PRO A 146 -22.20 -8.55 39.51
N GLU A 147 -21.23 -9.43 39.32
CA GLU A 147 -19.79 -9.11 39.43
C GLU A 147 -19.37 -8.12 38.34
N ARG A 148 -19.81 -8.35 37.09
CA ARG A 148 -19.55 -7.44 35.97
C ARG A 148 -20.03 -6.02 36.27
N ARG A 149 -21.24 -5.88 36.81
CA ARG A 149 -21.82 -4.58 37.17
C ARG A 149 -20.93 -3.83 38.15
N GLN A 150 -20.48 -4.51 39.21
CA GLN A 150 -19.58 -3.91 40.21
C GLN A 150 -18.26 -3.44 39.59
N LEU A 151 -17.71 -4.18 38.62
CA LEU A 151 -16.47 -3.82 37.92
C LEU A 151 -16.68 -2.64 36.97
N LEU A 152 -17.77 -2.64 36.21
CA LEU A 152 -18.08 -1.57 35.25
C LEU A 152 -18.39 -0.24 35.94
N GLU A 153 -19.07 -0.26 37.10
CA GLU A 153 -19.38 0.94 37.87
C GLU A 153 -18.13 1.67 38.41
N GLN A 154 -16.99 0.97 38.51
CA GLN A 154 -15.72 1.57 38.91
C GLN A 154 -15.00 2.30 37.75
N ILE A 155 -15.45 2.14 36.51
CA ILE A 155 -14.83 2.76 35.34
C ILE A 155 -15.47 4.13 35.08
N PRO A 156 -14.70 5.25 35.13
CA PRO A 156 -15.26 6.57 34.85
C PRO A 156 -15.90 6.70 33.47
N ALA A 157 -15.28 6.10 32.44
CA ALA A 157 -15.79 6.09 31.07
C ALA A 157 -17.10 5.31 30.91
N PHE A 158 -17.43 4.38 31.82
CA PHE A 158 -18.70 3.68 31.79
C PHE A 158 -19.86 4.63 32.07
N HIS A 159 -19.65 5.61 32.95
CA HIS A 159 -20.65 6.62 33.30
C HIS A 159 -20.93 7.62 32.19
N THR A 160 -20.03 7.75 31.20
CA THR A 160 -20.21 8.64 30.04
C THR A 160 -20.93 7.98 28.87
N LEU A 161 -21.13 6.65 28.90
CA LEU A 161 -21.87 5.92 27.87
C LEU A 161 -23.35 6.32 27.83
N SER A 162 -23.97 6.19 26.66
CA SER A 162 -25.41 6.35 26.49
C SER A 162 -26.18 5.31 27.30
N SER A 163 -27.46 5.58 27.59
CA SER A 163 -28.35 4.67 28.33
C SER A 163 -28.41 3.27 27.70
N LEU A 164 -28.52 3.19 26.37
CA LEU A 164 -28.53 1.94 25.63
C LEU A 164 -27.23 1.15 25.81
N LEU A 165 -26.07 1.79 25.59
CA LEU A 165 -24.77 1.10 25.67
C LEU A 165 -24.48 0.62 27.09
N LYS A 166 -24.86 1.40 28.11
CA LYS A 166 -24.81 0.94 29.51
C LYS A 166 -25.67 -0.30 29.74
N SER A 167 -26.92 -0.26 29.28
CA SER A 167 -27.85 -1.38 29.41
C SER A 167 -27.31 -2.64 28.70
N ILE A 168 -26.74 -2.52 27.51
CA ILE A 168 -26.11 -3.65 26.80
C ILE A 168 -24.96 -4.25 27.61
N MET A 169 -24.07 -3.42 28.15
CA MET A 169 -22.94 -3.91 28.95
C MET A 169 -23.38 -4.54 30.28
N LEU A 170 -24.51 -4.12 30.83
CA LEU A 170 -25.04 -4.64 32.10
C LEU A 170 -25.91 -5.89 31.91
N GLU A 171 -26.73 -5.94 30.88
CA GLU A 171 -27.77 -6.97 30.68
C GLU A 171 -27.40 -7.99 29.60
N GLY A 172 -26.55 -7.61 28.63
CA GLY A 172 -26.18 -8.48 27.52
C GLY A 172 -25.32 -9.66 27.97
N TYR A 173 -25.41 -10.79 27.26
CA TYR A 173 -24.66 -11.99 27.61
C TYR A 173 -24.26 -12.79 26.36
N VAL A 174 -23.25 -13.64 26.51
CA VAL A 174 -22.79 -14.54 25.46
C VAL A 174 -23.34 -15.94 25.70
N HIS A 175 -24.12 -16.43 24.75
CA HIS A 175 -24.59 -17.82 24.70
C HIS A 175 -23.70 -18.63 23.75
N PHE A 176 -23.49 -19.90 24.09
CA PHE A 176 -22.82 -20.86 23.22
C PHE A 176 -23.83 -21.90 22.79
N THR A 177 -24.28 -21.81 21.54
CA THR A 177 -25.35 -22.60 20.96
C THR A 177 -25.00 -24.09 20.99
N LYS A 178 -25.96 -24.92 21.39
CA LYS A 178 -25.83 -26.38 21.43
C LYS A 178 -26.24 -27.03 20.11
N GLN A 179 -25.89 -28.31 19.93
CA GLN A 179 -26.23 -29.06 18.72
C GLN A 179 -27.75 -29.10 18.44
N GLU A 180 -28.58 -29.34 19.45
CA GLU A 180 -30.03 -29.39 19.28
C GLU A 180 -30.62 -28.03 18.85
N GLU A 181 -30.04 -26.93 19.34
CA GLU A 181 -30.44 -25.57 18.95
C GLU A 181 -30.07 -25.27 17.50
N VAL A 182 -28.85 -25.64 17.08
CA VAL A 182 -28.42 -25.48 15.67
C VAL A 182 -29.35 -26.25 14.73
N ALA A 183 -29.68 -27.50 15.06
CA ALA A 183 -30.61 -28.32 14.30
C ALA A 183 -32.00 -27.67 14.20
N ALA A 184 -32.58 -27.28 15.34
CA ALA A 184 -33.89 -26.64 15.39
C ALA A 184 -33.94 -25.29 14.66
N ASP A 185 -32.86 -24.53 14.67
CA ASP A 185 -32.76 -23.26 13.93
C ASP A 185 -32.58 -23.50 12.42
N MET A 186 -31.78 -24.49 12.01
CA MET A 186 -31.62 -24.87 10.59
C MET A 186 -32.95 -25.29 9.96
N GLN A 187 -33.75 -26.09 10.67
CA GLN A 187 -35.10 -26.46 10.22
C GLN A 187 -36.00 -25.23 10.06
N ARG A 188 -35.93 -24.27 11.00
CA ARG A 188 -36.66 -23.00 10.90
C ARG A 188 -36.21 -22.15 9.71
N ILE A 189 -34.90 -22.04 9.48
CA ILE A 189 -34.33 -21.33 8.32
C ILE A 189 -34.84 -21.94 7.01
N ALA A 190 -34.74 -23.27 6.86
CA ALA A 190 -35.21 -23.98 5.68
C ALA A 190 -36.71 -23.78 5.46
N SER A 191 -37.51 -23.84 6.53
CA SER A 191 -38.96 -23.65 6.44
C SER A 191 -39.36 -22.23 5.99
N ARG A 192 -38.59 -21.20 6.37
CA ARG A 192 -38.86 -19.80 6.02
C ARG A 192 -38.37 -19.42 4.62
N LEU A 193 -37.21 -19.91 4.20
CA LEU A 193 -36.61 -19.57 2.90
C LEU A 193 -37.06 -20.47 1.75
N GLY A 194 -37.64 -21.64 2.04
CA GLY A 194 -38.14 -22.58 1.03
C GLY A 194 -37.12 -23.59 0.52
N ASN A 195 -37.40 -24.18 -0.65
CA ASN A 195 -36.75 -25.43 -1.09
C ASN A 195 -35.34 -25.28 -1.72
N ASN A 196 -34.90 -24.06 -2.03
CA ASN A 196 -33.63 -23.80 -2.71
C ASN A 196 -32.59 -23.17 -1.76
N VAL A 197 -32.49 -23.72 -0.55
CA VAL A 197 -31.48 -23.35 0.44
C VAL A 197 -30.28 -24.29 0.32
N VAL A 198 -29.08 -23.71 0.26
CA VAL A 198 -27.80 -24.40 0.35
C VAL A 198 -27.15 -24.00 1.67
N PHE A 199 -27.08 -24.95 2.60
CA PHE A 199 -26.34 -24.74 3.84
C PHE A 199 -24.84 -24.89 3.59
N VAL A 200 -24.09 -23.92 4.06
CA VAL A 200 -22.64 -23.86 3.91
C VAL A 200 -22.00 -23.96 5.29
N SER A 201 -21.12 -24.95 5.48
CA SER A 201 -20.26 -24.97 6.67
C SER A 201 -19.06 -24.05 6.50
N HIS A 202 -18.54 -23.53 7.61
CA HIS A 202 -17.25 -22.87 7.58
C HIS A 202 -16.13 -23.83 7.14
N ILE A 203 -15.04 -23.30 6.57
CA ILE A 203 -13.85 -24.12 6.26
C ILE A 203 -13.28 -24.77 7.52
N ASN A 204 -12.97 -26.06 7.45
CA ASN A 204 -12.43 -26.84 8.55
C ASN A 204 -10.99 -27.27 8.25
N VAL A 205 -10.10 -26.28 8.16
CA VAL A 205 -8.66 -26.48 7.96
C VAL A 205 -7.90 -26.39 9.29
N PRO A 206 -6.71 -26.99 9.40
CA PRO A 206 -5.86 -26.86 10.58
C PRO A 206 -5.59 -25.39 10.94
N GLY A 207 -5.64 -25.08 12.23
CA GLY A 207 -5.22 -23.78 12.76
C GLY A 207 -3.70 -23.64 12.80
N ASP A 208 -3.22 -22.54 13.37
CA ASP A 208 -1.79 -22.20 13.41
C ASP A 208 -0.94 -23.25 14.16
N ASN A 209 -1.56 -24.07 15.01
CA ASN A 209 -0.93 -25.18 15.74
C ASN A 209 -0.92 -26.51 14.97
N GLY A 210 -1.40 -26.54 13.72
CA GLY A 210 -1.49 -27.75 12.90
C GLY A 210 -2.67 -28.66 13.26
N GLU A 211 -3.51 -28.30 14.23
CA GLU A 211 -4.70 -29.07 14.62
C GLU A 211 -5.99 -28.41 14.14
N LEU A 212 -7.03 -29.21 13.92
CA LEU A 212 -8.36 -28.67 13.65
C LEU A 212 -8.90 -27.94 14.88
N ILE A 213 -9.49 -26.77 14.65
CA ILE A 213 -10.12 -26.00 15.72
C ILE A 213 -11.34 -26.77 16.23
N ALA A 214 -11.27 -27.31 17.45
CA ALA A 214 -12.27 -28.25 17.98
C ALA A 214 -13.72 -27.75 17.92
N SER A 215 -13.96 -26.47 18.23
CA SER A 215 -15.32 -25.87 18.16
C SER A 215 -15.87 -25.80 16.74
N ARG A 216 -15.02 -25.43 15.77
CA ARG A 216 -15.35 -25.35 14.35
C ARG A 216 -15.57 -26.74 13.77
N ASN A 217 -14.70 -27.69 14.09
CA ASN A 217 -14.83 -29.08 13.67
C ASN A 217 -16.16 -29.68 14.16
N ARG A 218 -16.53 -29.43 15.42
CA ARG A 218 -17.85 -29.84 15.97
C ARG A 218 -19.00 -29.19 15.21
N LEU A 219 -18.98 -27.88 15.00
CA LEU A 219 -20.03 -27.16 14.27
C LEU A 219 -20.21 -27.68 12.85
N CYS A 220 -19.12 -27.89 12.11
CA CYS A 220 -19.18 -28.45 10.75
C CYS A 220 -19.78 -29.86 10.75
N GLY A 221 -19.44 -30.68 11.75
CA GLY A 221 -20.04 -31.99 11.97
C GLY A 221 -21.55 -31.92 12.23
N TRP A 222 -22.00 -30.98 13.07
CA TRP A 222 -23.42 -30.78 13.36
C TRP A 222 -24.22 -30.37 12.12
N ILE A 223 -23.74 -29.38 11.37
CA ILE A 223 -24.39 -28.91 10.14
C ILE A 223 -24.49 -30.05 9.12
N ARG A 224 -23.40 -30.79 8.93
CA ARG A 224 -23.36 -31.93 7.99
C ARG A 224 -24.34 -33.02 8.37
N ALA A 225 -24.39 -33.40 9.65
CA ALA A 225 -25.32 -34.42 10.15
C ALA A 225 -26.78 -34.00 9.98
N GLU A 226 -27.10 -32.73 10.24
CA GLU A 226 -28.45 -32.20 10.05
C GLU A 226 -28.86 -32.19 8.57
N CYS A 227 -27.96 -31.75 7.68
CA CYS A 227 -28.23 -31.77 6.24
C CYS A 227 -28.43 -33.19 5.71
N GLN A 228 -27.64 -34.17 6.19
CA GLN A 228 -27.80 -35.58 5.84
C GLN A 228 -29.14 -36.15 6.33
N THR A 229 -29.55 -35.81 7.55
CA THR A 229 -30.78 -36.32 8.17
C THR A 229 -32.02 -35.81 7.44
N HIS A 230 -32.03 -34.55 7.02
CA HIS A 230 -33.18 -33.89 6.41
C HIS A 230 -33.10 -33.75 4.88
N GLY A 231 -32.00 -34.18 4.26
CA GLY A 231 -31.80 -34.09 2.81
C GLY A 231 -31.64 -32.65 2.30
N TYR A 232 -31.07 -31.74 3.09
CA TYR A 232 -30.81 -30.38 2.66
C TYR A 232 -29.62 -30.30 1.70
N ASN A 233 -29.62 -29.32 0.78
CA ASN A 233 -28.43 -29.05 -0.03
C ASN A 233 -27.32 -28.54 0.88
N TYR A 234 -26.14 -29.13 0.76
CA TYR A 234 -25.01 -28.85 1.63
C TYR A 234 -23.73 -28.62 0.81
N PHE A 235 -22.97 -27.61 1.20
CA PHE A 235 -21.65 -27.33 0.64
C PHE A 235 -20.61 -27.20 1.77
N ASP A 236 -19.54 -27.99 1.66
CA ASP A 236 -18.35 -27.85 2.48
C ASP A 236 -17.25 -27.22 1.62
N PRO A 237 -16.79 -25.98 1.91
CA PRO A 237 -15.73 -25.36 1.12
C PRO A 237 -14.34 -26.00 1.36
N THR A 238 -14.18 -26.84 2.38
CA THR A 238 -12.89 -27.39 2.81
C THR A 238 -12.16 -28.17 1.70
N PRO A 239 -12.80 -29.08 0.94
CA PRO A 239 -12.12 -29.81 -0.13
C PRO A 239 -11.63 -28.90 -1.27
N LEU A 240 -12.41 -27.87 -1.63
CA LEU A 240 -12.03 -26.92 -2.67
C LEU A 240 -10.84 -26.06 -2.22
N VAL A 241 -10.85 -25.62 -0.96
CA VAL A 241 -9.73 -24.89 -0.34
C VAL A 241 -8.46 -25.75 -0.29
N THR A 242 -8.59 -27.02 0.10
CA THR A 242 -7.44 -27.93 0.21
C THR A 242 -6.86 -28.29 -1.15
N SER A 243 -7.71 -28.57 -2.16
CA SER A 243 -7.26 -28.93 -3.52
C SER A 243 -6.63 -27.75 -4.26
N HIS A 244 -7.12 -26.53 -4.05
CA HIS A 244 -6.50 -25.31 -4.60
C HIS A 244 -5.19 -24.94 -3.86
N GLY A 245 -4.94 -25.55 -2.70
CA GLY A 245 -3.81 -25.30 -1.82
C GLY A 245 -4.08 -24.17 -0.84
N LEU A 246 -3.91 -24.41 0.46
CA LEU A 246 -4.25 -23.44 1.53
C LEU A 246 -3.63 -22.06 1.32
N LYS A 247 -2.37 -22.00 0.87
CA LYS A 247 -1.67 -20.74 0.62
C LYS A 247 -2.28 -19.95 -0.52
N ASN A 248 -2.78 -20.62 -1.56
CA ASN A 248 -3.36 -19.97 -2.73
C ASN A 248 -4.83 -19.63 -2.49
N ALA A 249 -5.55 -20.47 -1.74
CA ALA A 249 -6.96 -20.29 -1.45
C ALA A 249 -7.22 -19.17 -0.42
N LEU A 250 -6.30 -18.95 0.51
CA LEU A 250 -6.44 -17.97 1.60
C LEU A 250 -5.64 -16.69 1.30
N ALA A 251 -6.15 -15.55 1.76
CA ALA A 251 -5.55 -14.25 1.51
C ALA A 251 -4.13 -14.15 2.12
N LYS A 252 -3.31 -13.25 1.55
CA LYS A 252 -1.91 -13.04 1.95
C LYS A 252 -1.09 -14.33 1.96
N GLN A 253 -1.24 -15.15 0.91
CA GLN A 253 -0.53 -16.42 0.76
C GLN A 253 -0.72 -17.40 1.94
N GLY A 254 -1.91 -17.40 2.54
CA GLY A 254 -2.23 -18.24 3.71
C GLY A 254 -1.92 -17.63 5.07
N GLU A 255 -1.38 -16.40 5.14
CA GLU A 255 -1.19 -15.70 6.42
C GLU A 255 -2.51 -15.18 7.02
N ASP A 256 -3.51 -14.90 6.17
CA ASP A 256 -4.84 -14.51 6.60
C ASP A 256 -5.81 -15.68 6.48
N ASN A 257 -6.06 -16.35 7.60
CA ASN A 257 -7.01 -17.46 7.71
C ASN A 257 -8.48 -17.01 7.85
N LYS A 258 -8.79 -15.71 7.68
CA LYS A 258 -10.14 -15.14 7.79
C LYS A 258 -10.74 -14.82 6.43
N HIS A 259 -9.92 -14.52 5.42
CA HIS A 259 -10.37 -14.16 4.07
C HIS A 259 -9.80 -15.11 3.01
N TYR A 260 -10.53 -15.27 1.90
CA TYR A 260 -10.01 -15.95 0.71
C TYR A 260 -9.13 -15.01 -0.13
N ALA A 261 -8.20 -15.59 -0.88
CA ALA A 261 -7.46 -14.85 -1.91
C ALA A 261 -8.42 -14.42 -3.04
N THR A 262 -8.13 -13.31 -3.72
CA THR A 262 -9.01 -12.75 -4.76
C THR A 262 -9.32 -13.77 -5.85
N ASP A 263 -8.30 -14.44 -6.39
CA ASP A 263 -8.45 -15.42 -7.47
C ASP A 263 -9.27 -16.64 -7.03
N PHE A 264 -9.09 -17.09 -5.78
CA PHE A 264 -9.86 -18.20 -5.23
C PHE A 264 -11.32 -17.85 -5.00
N LYS A 265 -11.65 -16.59 -4.69
CA LYS A 265 -13.07 -16.18 -4.56
C LYS A 265 -13.81 -16.36 -5.87
N ASP A 266 -13.17 -16.07 -7.00
CA ASP A 266 -13.77 -16.26 -8.32
C ASP A 266 -13.99 -17.75 -8.63
N VAL A 267 -12.97 -18.57 -8.38
CA VAL A 267 -13.06 -20.04 -8.51
C VAL A 267 -14.20 -20.61 -7.68
N LEU A 268 -14.29 -20.21 -6.40
CA LEU A 268 -15.34 -20.66 -5.50
C LEU A 268 -16.72 -20.17 -5.95
N GLY A 269 -16.86 -18.90 -6.35
CA GLY A 269 -18.13 -18.34 -6.80
C GLY A 269 -18.65 -19.02 -8.06
N THR A 270 -17.77 -19.24 -9.05
CA THR A 270 -18.08 -19.96 -10.29
C THR A 270 -18.48 -21.40 -10.00
N TYR A 271 -17.76 -22.09 -9.10
CA TYR A 271 -18.11 -23.43 -8.65
C TYR A 271 -19.51 -23.49 -8.03
N LEU A 272 -19.85 -22.55 -7.14
CA LEU A 272 -21.18 -22.49 -6.52
C LEU A 272 -22.29 -22.24 -7.54
N TYR A 273 -22.02 -21.40 -8.54
CA TYR A 273 -22.95 -21.16 -9.63
C TYR A 273 -23.24 -22.42 -10.43
N GLU A 274 -22.20 -23.07 -10.96
CA GLU A 274 -22.31 -24.24 -11.82
C GLU A 274 -22.92 -25.46 -11.10
N ASN A 275 -22.57 -25.67 -9.83
CA ASN A 275 -22.91 -26.89 -9.10
C ASN A 275 -24.16 -26.77 -8.23
N TYR A 276 -24.63 -25.55 -7.93
CA TYR A 276 -25.81 -25.34 -7.10
C TYR A 276 -26.82 -24.39 -7.74
N VAL A 277 -26.41 -23.22 -8.24
CA VAL A 277 -27.37 -22.25 -8.80
C VAL A 277 -28.03 -22.80 -10.07
N VAL A 278 -27.24 -23.27 -11.04
CA VAL A 278 -27.76 -23.81 -12.30
C VAL A 278 -28.65 -25.05 -12.06
N PRO A 279 -28.25 -26.07 -11.28
CA PRO A 279 -29.09 -27.25 -11.06
C PRO A 279 -30.37 -26.98 -10.26
N LEU A 280 -30.37 -26.02 -9.33
CA LEU A 280 -31.55 -25.70 -8.51
C LEU A 280 -32.57 -24.82 -9.24
N THR A 281 -32.16 -24.15 -10.31
CA THR A 281 -33.02 -23.25 -11.10
C THR A 281 -33.41 -23.80 -12.47
N THR A 282 -32.77 -24.88 -12.93
CA THR A 282 -33.11 -25.55 -14.19
C THR A 282 -34.19 -26.63 -14.00
N PRO A 283 -35.36 -26.53 -14.68
CA PRO A 283 -36.40 -27.55 -14.59
C PRO A 283 -35.92 -28.93 -15.07
N GLY A 284 -36.06 -29.97 -14.25
CA GLY A 284 -35.72 -31.35 -14.61
C GLY A 284 -34.23 -31.73 -14.46
N ALA A 285 -33.37 -30.80 -14.04
CA ALA A 285 -32.00 -31.12 -13.67
C ALA A 285 -31.98 -32.02 -12.42
N ALA A 286 -31.07 -33.01 -12.39
CA ALA A 286 -30.85 -33.81 -11.20
C ALA A 286 -30.43 -32.86 -10.06
N ARG A 287 -31.21 -32.85 -8.96
CA ARG A 287 -30.79 -32.15 -7.74
C ARG A 287 -29.40 -32.65 -7.37
N PRO A 288 -28.49 -31.80 -6.87
CA PRO A 288 -27.20 -32.26 -6.41
C PRO A 288 -27.40 -33.29 -5.29
N ILE A 289 -27.41 -34.58 -5.65
CA ILE A 289 -27.35 -35.68 -4.69
C ILE A 289 -25.96 -35.56 -4.07
N MET A 290 -25.87 -35.68 -2.73
CA MET A 290 -24.59 -35.79 -2.02
C MET A 290 -23.69 -36.81 -2.73
N THR A 291 -22.82 -36.35 -3.63
CA THR A 291 -21.85 -37.24 -4.25
C THR A 291 -20.79 -37.51 -3.20
N ALA A 292 -20.96 -38.63 -2.54
CA ALA A 292 -19.97 -39.35 -1.74
C ALA A 292 -18.66 -39.67 -2.51
N ALA A 293 -18.51 -39.21 -3.76
CA ALA A 293 -17.34 -39.41 -4.61
C ALA A 293 -16.09 -38.63 -4.17
N MET A 294 -16.18 -37.74 -3.18
CA MET A 294 -15.00 -37.17 -2.49
C MET A 294 -14.89 -37.61 -1.02
N ALA A 295 -15.86 -38.39 -0.51
CA ALA A 295 -15.85 -38.89 0.87
C ALA A 295 -14.98 -40.15 1.07
N GLN A 296 -14.41 -40.72 0.01
CA GLN A 296 -13.48 -41.86 0.11
C GLN A 296 -11.99 -41.48 0.24
N ALA A 297 -11.64 -40.19 0.25
CA ALA A 297 -10.27 -39.76 0.61
C ALA A 297 -10.14 -39.34 2.10
N SER A 298 -11.18 -39.53 2.90
CA SER A 298 -11.19 -39.19 4.32
C SER A 298 -12.06 -40.19 5.08
N GLY A 299 -11.51 -41.39 5.31
CA GLY A 299 -12.14 -42.46 6.07
C GLY A 299 -11.20 -43.03 7.12
N THR A 300 -11.55 -42.81 8.38
CA THR A 300 -11.23 -43.62 9.57
C THR A 300 -9.77 -43.70 10.03
N ALA A 301 -9.37 -42.73 10.86
CA ALA A 301 -8.47 -43.03 11.98
C ALA A 301 -9.30 -43.74 13.07
N GLN A 302 -9.37 -45.06 13.00
CA GLN A 302 -9.65 -45.88 14.19
C GLN A 302 -8.36 -45.98 15.02
N PRO A 303 -8.45 -45.96 16.36
CA PRO A 303 -7.29 -46.10 17.23
C PRO A 303 -6.72 -47.52 17.07
N ALA A 304 -5.43 -47.62 16.75
CA ALA A 304 -4.73 -48.89 16.68
C ALA A 304 -4.82 -49.63 18.04
N PRO A 305 -5.08 -50.95 18.05
CA PRO A 305 -5.11 -51.72 19.28
C PRO A 305 -3.70 -51.85 19.85
N ALA A 306 -3.62 -51.82 21.17
CA ALA A 306 -2.42 -52.15 21.93
C ALA A 306 -1.93 -53.56 21.57
N ALA A 307 -0.79 -53.64 20.89
CA ALA A 307 -0.08 -54.89 20.69
C ALA A 307 0.89 -55.10 21.85
N SER A 308 0.46 -55.96 22.78
CA SER A 308 1.32 -56.66 23.72
C SER A 308 2.14 -57.72 22.97
N THR A 309 3.47 -57.59 22.96
CA THR A 309 4.38 -58.72 22.77
C THR A 309 5.58 -58.56 23.67
N THR A 310 5.75 -59.55 24.54
CA THR A 310 6.89 -59.81 25.43
C THR A 310 8.20 -60.02 24.67
N PRO A 311 9.36 -59.91 25.34
CA PRO A 311 10.68 -59.83 24.71
C PRO A 311 11.27 -61.23 24.46
N GLU A 312 11.93 -61.41 23.32
CA GLU A 312 12.92 -62.47 23.14
C GLU A 312 14.33 -61.89 23.14
N SER A 313 15.11 -62.43 24.06
CA SER A 313 16.53 -62.23 24.27
C SER A 313 17.38 -62.91 23.19
N GLY A 314 18.51 -62.31 22.82
CA GLY A 314 19.67 -63.10 22.38
C GLY A 314 20.69 -62.40 21.49
N GLN A 315 21.82 -62.05 22.12
CA GLN A 315 23.19 -62.05 21.58
C GLN A 315 23.73 -60.81 20.85
N ALA A 316 24.58 -60.09 21.58
CA ALA A 316 25.77 -59.41 21.06
C ALA A 316 26.89 -60.45 20.81
N PRO A 317 27.75 -60.25 19.81
CA PRO A 317 29.14 -59.80 20.06
C PRO A 317 29.61 -58.86 18.92
N SER A 318 30.73 -58.13 18.91
CA SER A 318 31.91 -57.88 19.73
C SER A 318 32.62 -56.69 19.06
N ALA A 319 33.38 -55.90 19.82
CA ALA A 319 34.17 -54.80 19.29
C ALA A 319 35.49 -55.24 18.62
N MET A 320 36.03 -54.32 17.80
CA MET A 320 37.43 -54.11 17.32
C MET A 320 37.75 -54.65 15.90
N PRO A 321 38.65 -54.01 15.11
CA PRO A 321 39.44 -52.77 15.31
C PRO A 321 39.35 -51.75 14.15
N ILE A 322 39.81 -50.52 14.38
CA ILE A 322 40.18 -49.54 13.34
C ILE A 322 41.57 -49.92 12.78
N PRO A 323 41.76 -49.90 11.45
CA PRO A 323 43.02 -49.50 10.85
C PRO A 323 42.85 -48.26 9.95
N VAL A 324 43.77 -47.33 10.14
CA VAL A 324 43.95 -46.06 9.44
C VAL A 324 44.60 -46.28 8.08
N VAL A 325 44.21 -45.51 7.05
CA VAL A 325 45.05 -44.63 6.19
C VAL A 325 44.32 -44.32 4.85
N ASN A 326 44.04 -43.03 4.65
CA ASN A 326 43.62 -42.35 3.41
C ASN A 326 44.57 -42.63 2.23
N PRO A 327 44.10 -42.70 0.97
CA PRO A 327 43.79 -41.46 0.24
C PRO A 327 42.74 -41.60 -0.88
N GLU A 328 41.70 -40.78 -0.84
CA GLU A 328 41.27 -39.96 -1.98
C GLU A 328 40.18 -39.01 -1.48
N ASP A 329 40.59 -37.78 -1.16
CA ASP A 329 39.70 -36.62 -1.08
C ASP A 329 39.05 -36.45 -2.46
N MET A 330 37.99 -37.20 -2.73
CA MET A 330 36.97 -36.77 -3.67
C MET A 330 36.44 -35.47 -3.06
N ARG A 331 36.91 -34.32 -3.57
CA ARG A 331 36.77 -33.02 -2.92
C ARG A 331 35.34 -32.83 -2.42
N ILE A 332 35.10 -33.08 -1.14
CA ILE A 332 33.81 -32.82 -0.50
C ILE A 332 33.43 -31.35 -0.68
N ASP A 333 34.45 -30.48 -0.77
CA ASP A 333 34.32 -29.08 -1.15
C ASP A 333 33.73 -28.88 -2.56
N ALA A 334 34.07 -29.72 -3.53
CA ALA A 334 33.51 -29.72 -4.87
C ALA A 334 32.05 -30.21 -4.84
N ILE A 335 31.76 -31.31 -4.14
CA ILE A 335 30.39 -31.80 -3.94
C ILE A 335 29.51 -30.73 -3.29
N LEU A 336 30.00 -30.07 -2.24
CA LEU A 336 29.30 -28.99 -1.55
C LEU A 336 29.17 -27.74 -2.44
N ALA A 337 30.15 -27.43 -3.28
CA ALA A 337 30.07 -26.32 -4.24
C ALA A 337 29.04 -26.61 -5.34
N ASP A 338 29.04 -27.82 -5.88
CA ASP A 338 28.12 -28.28 -6.91
C ASP A 338 26.69 -28.35 -6.37
N ALA A 339 26.47 -28.94 -5.20
CA ALA A 339 25.17 -28.95 -4.55
C ALA A 339 24.63 -27.52 -4.30
N ARG A 340 25.48 -26.58 -3.87
CA ARG A 340 25.10 -25.15 -3.74
C ARG A 340 24.77 -24.52 -5.08
N ALA A 341 25.46 -24.89 -6.17
CA ALA A 341 25.17 -24.41 -7.52
C ALA A 341 23.85 -24.98 -8.06
N MET A 342 23.60 -26.28 -7.87
CA MET A 342 22.36 -26.97 -8.23
C MET A 342 21.15 -26.36 -7.53
N VAL A 343 21.24 -26.11 -6.22
CA VAL A 343 20.18 -25.40 -5.46
C VAL A 343 19.88 -24.01 -6.04
N LYS A 344 20.91 -23.27 -6.48
CA LYS A 344 20.72 -21.96 -7.14
C LYS A 344 20.09 -22.06 -8.52
N ARG A 345 20.26 -23.18 -9.24
CA ARG A 345 19.64 -23.45 -10.54
C ARG A 345 18.20 -24.00 -10.42
N GLY A 346 17.76 -24.35 -9.21
CA GLY A 346 16.43 -24.94 -8.97
C GLY A 346 16.45 -26.48 -8.97
N GLU A 347 17.61 -27.10 -9.12
CA GLU A 347 17.83 -28.56 -9.13
C GLU A 347 17.94 -29.11 -7.70
N ALA A 348 16.95 -28.83 -6.85
CA ALA A 348 17.04 -29.12 -5.42
C ALA A 348 16.97 -30.63 -5.10
N ASP A 349 16.35 -31.46 -5.95
CA ASP A 349 16.20 -32.91 -5.74
C ASP A 349 17.52 -33.64 -5.99
N GLU A 350 18.19 -33.30 -7.09
CA GLU A 350 19.50 -33.84 -7.44
C GLU A 350 20.57 -33.43 -6.42
N ALA A 351 20.52 -32.17 -5.96
CA ALA A 351 21.38 -31.68 -4.89
C ALA A 351 21.16 -32.45 -3.58
N GLU A 352 19.92 -32.75 -3.21
CA GLU A 352 19.61 -33.53 -2.01
C GLU A 352 20.11 -34.97 -2.12
N ALA A 353 19.89 -35.63 -3.27
CA ALA A 353 20.36 -36.99 -3.50
C ALA A 353 21.89 -37.08 -3.41
N MET A 354 22.60 -36.13 -4.02
CA MET A 354 24.05 -36.00 -3.96
C MET A 354 24.55 -35.78 -2.52
N LEU A 355 23.91 -34.88 -1.76
CA LEU A 355 24.27 -34.58 -0.37
C LEU A 355 23.94 -35.74 0.58
N ARG A 356 22.89 -36.53 0.31
CA ARG A 356 22.59 -37.75 1.09
C ARG A 356 23.66 -38.81 0.89
N GLY A 357 24.16 -39.00 -0.34
CA GLY A 357 25.33 -39.84 -0.60
C GLY A 357 26.55 -39.35 0.18
N ALA A 358 26.86 -38.05 0.06
CA ALA A 358 27.96 -37.43 0.79
C ALA A 358 27.83 -37.50 2.32
N SER A 359 26.60 -37.54 2.86
CA SER A 359 26.37 -37.67 4.31
C SER A 359 26.70 -39.07 4.86
N ILE A 360 26.67 -40.10 4.00
CA ILE A 360 27.06 -41.47 4.34
C ILE A 360 28.59 -41.58 4.33
N ASP A 361 29.22 -41.02 3.31
CA ASP A 361 30.68 -41.08 3.13
C ASP A 361 31.43 -40.12 4.07
N HIS A 362 30.79 -39.02 4.47
CA HIS A 362 31.37 -37.99 5.34
C HIS A 362 30.45 -37.63 6.53
N PRO A 363 30.17 -38.57 7.46
CA PRO A 363 29.20 -38.39 8.54
C PRO A 363 29.62 -37.35 9.60
N ALA A 364 30.88 -36.90 9.61
CA ALA A 364 31.38 -35.86 10.52
C ALA A 364 31.44 -34.46 9.87
N ASN A 365 31.03 -34.31 8.60
CA ASN A 365 31.08 -33.02 7.92
C ASN A 365 29.82 -32.18 8.18
N ALA A 366 29.95 -31.18 9.04
CA ALA A 366 28.86 -30.28 9.43
C ALA A 366 28.20 -29.54 8.24
N GLU A 367 28.96 -29.20 7.20
CA GLU A 367 28.48 -28.41 6.06
C GLU A 367 27.52 -29.25 5.18
N VAL A 368 27.72 -30.57 5.08
CA VAL A 368 26.81 -31.47 4.34
C VAL A 368 25.41 -31.45 4.97
N PHE A 369 25.34 -31.59 6.29
CA PHE A 369 24.07 -31.53 7.03
C PHE A 369 23.46 -30.12 7.04
N ALA A 370 24.29 -29.07 7.03
CA ALA A 370 23.82 -27.69 6.87
C ALA A 370 23.14 -27.47 5.50
N GLN A 371 23.70 -28.00 4.42
CA GLN A 371 23.11 -27.91 3.08
C GLN A 371 21.83 -28.75 2.96
N LEU A 372 21.80 -29.98 3.50
CA LEU A 372 20.57 -30.80 3.58
C LEU A 372 19.46 -30.07 4.35
N GLY A 373 19.80 -29.48 5.49
CA GLY A 373 18.86 -28.69 6.29
C GLY A 373 18.37 -27.43 5.58
N THR A 374 19.23 -26.79 4.79
CA THR A 374 18.88 -25.64 3.94
C THR A 374 17.88 -26.02 2.86
N ILE A 375 18.11 -27.14 2.17
CA ILE A 375 17.20 -27.67 1.15
C ILE A 375 15.84 -27.99 1.77
N ALA A 376 15.82 -28.72 2.89
CA ALA A 376 14.59 -29.05 3.61
C ALA A 376 13.82 -27.80 4.06
N TYR A 377 14.52 -26.77 4.55
CA TYR A 377 13.92 -25.48 4.89
C TYR A 377 13.23 -24.82 3.69
N HIS A 378 13.87 -24.79 2.52
CA HIS A 378 13.29 -24.18 1.33
C HIS A 378 12.08 -24.95 0.78
N ARG A 379 12.03 -26.28 0.99
CA ARG A 379 10.89 -27.15 0.66
C ARG A 379 9.71 -27.02 1.63
N GLY A 380 9.93 -26.37 2.78
CA GLY A 380 8.93 -26.26 3.85
C GLY A 380 8.91 -27.47 4.80
N ASP A 381 9.77 -28.47 4.59
CA ASP A 381 9.97 -29.58 5.53
C ASP A 381 10.77 -29.10 6.75
N SER A 382 10.03 -28.53 7.68
CA SER A 382 10.57 -27.95 8.91
C SER A 382 11.07 -29.03 9.88
N ILE A 383 10.65 -30.29 9.73
CA ILE A 383 11.03 -31.40 10.61
C ILE A 383 12.40 -31.92 10.21
N SER A 384 12.58 -32.31 8.94
CA SER A 384 13.88 -32.78 8.43
C SER A 384 14.92 -31.66 8.45
N GLY A 385 14.49 -30.42 8.20
CA GLY A 385 15.33 -29.24 8.33
C GLY A 385 15.84 -29.05 9.76
N LEU A 386 14.97 -29.14 10.77
CA LEU A 386 15.38 -29.00 12.17
C LEU A 386 16.36 -30.09 12.60
N ALA A 387 16.13 -31.34 12.21
CA ALA A 387 17.03 -32.45 12.52
C ALA A 387 18.43 -32.25 11.89
N SER A 388 18.47 -31.96 10.59
CA SER A 388 19.73 -31.81 9.85
C SER A 388 20.54 -30.58 10.31
N LEU A 389 19.86 -29.46 10.59
CA LEU A 389 20.52 -28.24 11.05
C LEU A 389 21.02 -28.35 12.49
N ARG A 390 20.29 -29.04 13.39
CA ARG A 390 20.80 -29.31 14.75
C ARG A 390 22.01 -30.23 14.70
N HIS A 391 21.97 -31.29 13.88
CA HIS A 391 23.12 -32.17 13.72
C HIS A 391 24.35 -31.44 13.16
N ALA A 392 24.16 -30.54 12.19
CA ALA A 392 25.22 -29.67 11.70
C ALA A 392 25.85 -28.81 12.82
N LEU A 393 25.04 -28.30 13.75
CA LEU A 393 25.51 -27.49 14.87
C LEU A 393 26.13 -28.31 16.00
N ASP A 394 25.72 -29.56 16.21
CA ASP A 394 26.39 -30.49 17.12
C ASP A 394 27.83 -30.77 16.65
N LEU A 395 28.01 -30.90 15.32
CA LEU A 395 29.31 -31.11 14.69
C LEU A 395 30.16 -29.83 14.64
N ASN A 396 29.54 -28.68 14.35
CA ASN A 396 30.22 -27.39 14.34
C ASN A 396 29.30 -26.25 14.85
N PRO A 397 29.41 -25.88 16.14
CA PRO A 397 28.58 -24.83 16.74
C PRO A 397 28.79 -23.43 16.16
N LYS A 398 29.85 -23.17 15.39
CA LYS A 398 30.20 -21.85 14.85
C LYS A 398 29.51 -21.51 13.53
N LEU A 399 28.72 -22.43 12.96
CA LEU A 399 28.04 -22.18 11.70
C LEU A 399 26.86 -21.23 11.88
N VAL A 400 26.96 -20.04 11.31
CA VAL A 400 25.96 -18.97 11.46
C VAL A 400 24.69 -19.21 10.64
N GLU A 401 24.83 -19.67 9.38
CA GLU A 401 23.68 -19.88 8.48
C GLU A 401 22.70 -20.95 9.01
N PRO A 402 23.15 -22.12 9.53
CA PRO A 402 22.25 -23.07 10.20
C PRO A 402 21.49 -22.49 11.39
N LYS A 403 22.12 -21.65 12.22
CA LYS A 403 21.44 -20.97 13.35
C LYS A 403 20.38 -19.99 12.85
N ILE A 404 20.66 -19.22 11.80
CA ILE A 404 19.67 -18.35 11.14
C ILE A 404 18.46 -19.16 10.67
N LEU A 405 18.70 -20.31 10.04
CA LEU A 405 17.62 -21.18 9.55
C LEU A 405 16.83 -21.82 10.69
N LEU A 406 17.48 -22.22 11.79
CA LEU A 406 16.79 -22.72 12.98
C LEU A 406 15.86 -21.66 13.60
N VAL A 407 16.30 -20.40 13.73
CA VAL A 407 15.43 -19.29 14.15
C VAL A 407 14.20 -19.19 13.25
N ARG A 408 14.40 -19.23 11.93
CA ARG A 408 13.29 -19.14 10.95
C ARG A 408 12.36 -20.36 10.99
N ILE A 409 12.89 -21.57 11.23
CA ILE A 409 12.09 -22.79 11.40
C ILE A 409 11.28 -22.69 12.69
N ALA A 410 11.88 -22.31 13.81
CA ALA A 410 11.18 -22.11 15.08
C ALA A 410 10.05 -21.08 14.93
N GLN A 411 10.29 -19.98 14.21
CA GLN A 411 9.24 -19.03 13.84
C GLN A 411 8.13 -19.67 13.01
N ARG A 412 8.44 -20.49 11.99
CA ARG A 412 7.43 -21.16 11.15
C ARG A 412 6.58 -22.15 11.94
N LEU A 413 7.20 -22.87 12.88
CA LEU A 413 6.54 -23.80 13.79
C LEU A 413 5.84 -23.12 14.97
N ASN A 414 5.79 -21.78 15.00
CA ASN A 414 5.22 -20.98 16.08
C ASN A 414 5.82 -21.27 17.47
N ARG A 415 7.07 -21.72 17.54
CA ARG A 415 7.86 -21.89 18.77
C ARG A 415 8.59 -20.59 19.09
N LEU A 416 7.84 -19.61 19.57
CA LEU A 416 8.28 -18.21 19.65
C LEU A 416 9.39 -17.99 20.68
N GLU A 417 9.31 -18.66 21.83
CA GLU A 417 10.30 -18.59 22.90
C GLU A 417 11.64 -19.21 22.45
N GLU A 418 11.59 -20.38 21.80
CA GLU A 418 12.76 -21.03 21.20
C GLU A 418 13.38 -20.15 20.10
N ALA A 419 12.53 -19.54 19.25
CA ALA A 419 13.00 -18.61 18.23
C ALA A 419 13.71 -17.40 18.83
N CYS A 420 13.21 -16.88 19.97
CA CYS A 420 13.84 -15.76 20.68
C CYS A 420 15.15 -16.16 21.36
N SER A 421 15.23 -17.34 21.98
CA SER A 421 16.48 -17.81 22.62
C SER A 421 17.57 -18.01 21.56
N LEU A 422 17.24 -18.70 20.47
CA LEU A 422 18.15 -18.90 19.34
C LEU A 422 18.54 -17.57 18.69
N ALA A 423 17.61 -16.60 18.60
CA ALA A 423 17.90 -15.27 18.09
C ALA A 423 18.86 -14.47 18.99
N LEU A 424 18.73 -14.58 20.31
CA LEU A 424 19.65 -13.95 21.26
C LEU A 424 21.06 -14.53 21.13
N GLU A 425 21.17 -15.86 21.14
CA GLU A 425 22.46 -16.56 20.94
C GLU A 425 23.11 -16.13 19.62
N LEU A 426 22.33 -16.14 18.54
CA LEU A 426 22.79 -15.75 17.21
C LEU A 426 23.34 -14.32 17.17
N VAL A 427 22.69 -13.37 17.84
CA VAL A 427 23.15 -11.97 17.87
C VAL A 427 24.34 -11.76 18.83
N THR A 428 24.53 -12.63 19.83
CA THR A 428 25.73 -12.60 20.66
C THR A 428 26.95 -13.13 19.95
N GLU A 429 26.80 -14.17 19.12
CA GLU A 429 27.91 -14.82 18.42
C GLU A 429 28.27 -14.16 17.08
N ALA A 430 27.26 -13.64 16.37
CA ALA A 430 27.41 -12.93 15.11
C ALA A 430 26.88 -11.49 15.22
N PRO A 431 27.51 -10.65 16.08
CA PRO A 431 27.02 -9.31 16.43
C PRO A 431 26.77 -8.39 15.23
N ASP A 432 27.62 -8.47 14.21
CA ASP A 432 27.62 -7.52 13.10
C ASP A 432 27.21 -8.15 11.76
N GLU A 433 26.64 -9.37 11.79
CA GLU A 433 26.17 -10.07 10.60
C GLU A 433 24.73 -9.62 10.22
N PRO A 434 24.53 -8.96 9.06
CA PRO A 434 23.22 -8.38 8.71
C PRO A 434 22.08 -9.40 8.62
N LYS A 435 22.36 -10.61 8.10
CA LYS A 435 21.36 -11.67 8.00
C LYS A 435 20.93 -12.19 9.37
N ALA A 436 21.87 -12.26 10.31
CA ALA A 436 21.64 -12.68 11.69
C ALA A 436 20.75 -11.67 12.43
N LEU A 437 21.11 -10.39 12.38
CA LEU A 437 20.32 -9.30 12.94
C LEU A 437 18.90 -9.24 12.35
N THR A 438 18.77 -9.41 11.04
CA THR A 438 17.46 -9.45 10.36
C THR A 438 16.59 -10.61 10.85
N ALA A 439 17.17 -11.82 10.99
CA ALA A 439 16.45 -12.99 11.47
C ALA A 439 16.00 -12.81 12.93
N ALA A 440 16.89 -12.30 13.78
CA ALA A 440 16.60 -12.03 15.18
C ALA A 440 15.51 -10.96 15.36
N ALA A 441 15.61 -9.83 14.65
CA ALA A 441 14.60 -8.78 14.72
C ALA A 441 13.22 -9.29 14.30
N LYS A 442 13.14 -10.08 13.22
CA LYS A 442 11.88 -10.73 12.80
C LYS A 442 11.36 -11.73 13.85
N ALA A 443 12.23 -12.46 14.53
CA ALA A 443 11.84 -13.37 15.62
C ALA A 443 11.22 -12.60 16.79
N PHE A 444 11.83 -11.50 17.20
CA PHE A 444 11.27 -10.62 18.23
C PHE A 444 9.94 -9.98 17.80
N VAL A 445 9.80 -9.51 16.56
CA VAL A 445 8.53 -8.97 16.04
C VAL A 445 7.43 -10.03 16.09
N LYS A 446 7.69 -11.25 15.62
CA LYS A 446 6.69 -12.34 15.61
C LYS A 446 6.27 -12.72 17.03
N SER A 447 7.20 -12.64 17.97
CA SER A 447 6.98 -12.88 19.40
C SER A 447 6.43 -11.68 20.17
N ARG A 448 6.05 -10.60 19.47
CA ARG A 448 5.53 -9.33 20.05
C ARG A 448 6.48 -8.61 21.01
N ARG A 449 7.78 -8.94 20.95
CA ARG A 449 8.87 -8.30 21.70
C ARG A 449 9.38 -7.08 20.94
N PHE A 450 8.51 -6.07 20.84
CA PHE A 450 8.70 -4.96 19.91
C PHE A 450 9.88 -4.04 20.21
N GLN A 451 10.15 -3.77 21.49
CA GLN A 451 11.28 -2.92 21.91
C GLN A 451 12.63 -3.56 21.54
N GLU A 452 12.75 -4.87 21.74
CA GLU A 452 13.95 -5.63 21.40
C GLU A 452 14.12 -5.73 19.88
N ALA A 453 13.03 -5.97 19.16
CA ALA A 453 13.05 -5.90 17.70
C ALA A 453 13.55 -4.53 17.20
N ALA A 454 13.03 -3.43 17.76
CA ALA A 454 13.44 -2.08 17.39
C ALA A 454 14.93 -1.83 17.67
N ALA A 455 15.45 -2.30 18.81
CA ALA A 455 16.88 -2.19 19.14
C ALA A 455 17.77 -2.94 18.13
N ILE A 456 17.38 -4.16 17.73
CA ILE A 456 18.13 -4.93 16.72
C ILE A 456 18.06 -4.26 15.34
N TRP A 457 16.89 -3.74 14.95
CA TRP A 457 16.74 -3.01 13.70
C TRP A 457 17.58 -1.72 13.65
N LYS A 458 17.65 -0.96 14.76
CA LYS A 458 18.51 0.23 14.88
C LYS A 458 19.98 -0.13 14.76
N ARG A 459 20.40 -1.25 15.35
CA ARG A 459 21.76 -1.77 15.18
C ARG A 459 22.07 -2.09 13.72
N LEU A 460 21.15 -2.74 13.02
CA LEU A 460 21.29 -3.00 11.58
C LEU A 460 21.36 -1.70 10.76
N ALA A 461 20.63 -0.66 11.16
CA ALA A 461 20.68 0.66 10.52
C ALA A 461 22.03 1.38 10.68
N VAL A 462 22.80 1.07 11.73
CA VAL A 462 24.17 1.57 11.91
C VAL A 462 25.13 0.86 10.96
N LEU A 463 24.96 -0.45 10.75
CA LEU A 463 25.78 -1.25 9.83
C LEU A 463 25.47 -0.96 8.36
N GLN A 464 24.23 -0.55 8.06
CA GLN A 464 23.75 -0.25 6.71
C GLN A 464 23.22 1.19 6.62
N PRO A 465 24.08 2.22 6.74
CA PRO A 465 23.65 3.61 6.83
C PRO A 465 22.96 4.12 5.55
N ALA A 466 23.21 3.50 4.41
CA ALA A 466 22.60 3.87 3.12
C ALA A 466 21.16 3.34 2.93
N GLN A 467 20.64 2.46 3.80
CA GLN A 467 19.31 1.87 3.65
C GLN A 467 18.33 2.46 4.66
N SER A 468 17.15 2.92 4.19
CA SER A 468 16.06 3.38 5.07
C SER A 468 15.35 2.23 5.77
N MET A 469 15.22 1.07 5.11
CA MET A 469 14.41 -0.08 5.54
C MET A 469 14.63 -0.51 7.00
N PRO A 470 15.87 -0.64 7.52
CA PRO A 470 16.07 -1.03 8.91
C PRO A 470 15.43 -0.05 9.91
N LEU A 471 15.52 1.27 9.66
CA LEU A 471 14.84 2.24 10.52
C LEU A 471 13.33 2.27 10.31
N THR A 472 12.85 2.03 9.09
CA THR A 472 11.41 1.89 8.82
C THR A 472 10.82 0.70 9.59
N GLU A 473 11.55 -0.43 9.67
CA GLU A 473 11.13 -1.59 10.46
C GLU A 473 11.31 -1.38 11.98
N ALA A 474 12.31 -0.60 12.42
CA ALA A 474 12.40 -0.15 13.80
C ALA A 474 11.17 0.70 14.19
N ALA A 475 10.84 1.70 13.38
CA ALA A 475 9.67 2.56 13.57
C ALA A 475 8.37 1.75 13.59
N ARG A 476 8.24 0.74 12.72
CA ARG A 476 7.10 -0.19 12.70
C ARG A 476 6.99 -0.99 14.00
N ALA A 477 8.12 -1.48 14.52
CA ALA A 477 8.16 -2.20 15.78
C ALA A 477 7.77 -1.27 16.94
N GLU A 478 8.35 -0.08 17.05
CA GLU A 478 7.99 0.92 18.08
C GLU A 478 6.51 1.31 18.02
N LEU A 479 5.95 1.50 16.81
CA LEU A 479 4.53 1.79 16.61
C LEU A 479 3.64 0.66 17.18
N LYS A 480 3.98 -0.61 16.89
CA LYS A 480 3.27 -1.78 17.44
C LYS A 480 3.46 -1.90 18.95
N GLY A 481 4.63 -1.50 19.45
CA GLY A 481 4.96 -1.40 20.87
C GLY A 481 4.32 -0.22 21.60
N ARG A 482 3.57 0.64 20.89
CA ARG A 482 2.94 1.88 21.40
C ARG A 482 3.93 2.95 21.87
N ASN A 483 5.19 2.87 21.44
CA ASN A 483 6.21 3.89 21.68
C ASN A 483 6.18 4.93 20.55
N PHE A 484 5.13 5.75 20.52
CA PHE A 484 4.84 6.61 19.37
C PHE A 484 5.91 7.68 19.10
N GLU A 485 6.50 8.27 20.14
CA GLU A 485 7.61 9.22 20.00
C GLU A 485 8.84 8.58 19.36
N ALA A 486 9.22 7.37 19.80
CA ALA A 486 10.33 6.63 19.23
C ALA A 486 10.04 6.23 17.77
N ALA A 487 8.80 5.82 17.47
CA ALA A 487 8.38 5.51 16.10
C ALA A 487 8.52 6.73 15.16
N ILE A 488 8.19 7.94 15.63
CA ILE A 488 8.40 9.17 14.86
C ILE A 488 9.88 9.43 14.64
N GLN A 489 10.71 9.32 15.69
CA GLN A 489 12.15 9.54 15.58
C GLN A 489 12.82 8.57 14.59
N ASP A 490 12.47 7.29 14.65
CA ASP A 490 13.02 6.27 13.76
C ASP A 490 12.53 6.46 12.33
N ALA A 491 11.24 6.81 12.14
CA ALA A 491 10.71 7.15 10.84
C ALA A 491 11.40 8.39 10.25
N ASP A 492 11.66 9.43 11.05
CA ASP A 492 12.42 10.61 10.61
C ASP A 492 13.85 10.25 10.22
N GLY A 493 14.51 9.37 10.97
CA GLY A 493 15.82 8.84 10.61
C GLY A 493 15.81 8.03 9.30
N ALA A 494 14.72 7.32 9.01
CA ALA A 494 14.53 6.63 7.73
C ALA A 494 14.36 7.64 6.58
N LEU A 495 13.56 8.69 6.80
CA LEU A 495 13.28 9.75 5.82
C LEU A 495 14.49 10.65 5.52
N GLN A 496 15.44 10.76 6.46
CA GLN A 496 16.73 11.39 6.19
C GLN A 496 17.60 10.60 5.20
N ARG A 497 17.44 9.28 5.16
CA ARG A 497 18.16 8.40 4.22
C ARG A 497 17.44 8.29 2.88
N ASP A 498 16.12 8.18 2.92
CA ASP A 498 15.26 8.16 1.75
C ASP A 498 13.98 8.96 2.03
N SER A 499 13.92 10.18 1.50
CA SER A 499 12.76 11.06 1.65
C SER A 499 11.51 10.55 0.90
N GLY A 500 11.67 9.56 0.02
CA GLY A 500 10.61 8.90 -0.72
C GLY A 500 10.02 7.65 -0.04
N ASP A 501 10.50 7.28 1.16
CA ASP A 501 10.03 6.08 1.86
C ASP A 501 8.59 6.27 2.38
N VAL A 502 7.62 5.87 1.54
CA VAL A 502 6.18 5.94 1.86
C VAL A 502 5.85 5.14 3.13
N SER A 503 6.53 4.02 3.39
CA SER A 503 6.27 3.22 4.59
C SER A 503 6.66 3.99 5.85
N ALA A 504 7.81 4.68 5.85
CA ALA A 504 8.22 5.53 6.95
C ALA A 504 7.25 6.71 7.15
N LEU A 505 6.81 7.37 6.07
CA LEU A 505 5.80 8.44 6.15
C LEU A 505 4.48 7.95 6.74
N VAL A 506 3.97 6.79 6.31
CA VAL A 506 2.72 6.21 6.82
C VAL A 506 2.85 5.83 8.30
N ILE A 507 3.97 5.24 8.71
CA ILE A 507 4.23 4.93 10.13
C ILE A 507 4.26 6.20 10.97
N LYS A 508 4.95 7.25 10.48
CA LYS A 508 4.97 8.56 11.14
C LYS A 508 3.56 9.16 11.25
N ALA A 509 2.77 9.11 10.18
CA ALA A 509 1.38 9.57 10.18
C ALA A 509 0.53 8.80 11.22
N MET A 510 0.63 7.48 11.27
CA MET A 510 -0.07 6.65 12.27
C MET A 510 0.36 7.00 13.70
N ALA A 511 1.65 7.21 13.95
CA ALA A 511 2.14 7.61 15.28
C ALA A 511 1.62 9.02 15.68
N LEU A 512 1.65 9.99 14.75
CA LEU A 512 1.13 11.34 14.97
C LEU A 512 -0.38 11.35 15.22
N GLN A 513 -1.13 10.51 14.51
CA GLN A 513 -2.56 10.30 14.74
C GLN A 513 -2.82 9.77 16.15
N ARG A 514 -2.05 8.77 16.61
CA ARG A 514 -2.16 8.21 17.97
C ARG A 514 -1.82 9.23 19.06
N LEU A 515 -0.88 10.13 18.79
CA LEU A 515 -0.52 11.25 19.66
C LEU A 515 -1.43 12.47 19.52
N LYS A 516 -2.44 12.43 18.63
CA LYS A 516 -3.34 13.55 18.31
C LYS A 516 -2.63 14.82 17.85
N ARG A 517 -1.44 14.71 17.25
CA ARG A 517 -0.66 15.84 16.72
C ARG A 517 -1.10 16.17 15.28
N MET A 518 -2.33 16.65 15.14
CA MET A 518 -3.01 16.74 13.84
C MET A 518 -2.37 17.70 12.84
N LYS A 519 -1.74 18.80 13.28
CA LYS A 519 -1.01 19.70 12.37
C LYS A 519 0.17 19.00 11.71
N GLN A 520 0.97 18.28 12.50
CA GLN A 520 2.09 17.48 11.98
C GLN A 520 1.58 16.31 11.12
N LEU A 521 0.44 15.71 11.48
CA LEU A 521 -0.20 14.69 10.65
C LEU A 521 -0.55 15.25 9.27
N ALA A 522 -1.13 16.45 9.19
CA ALA A 522 -1.46 17.09 7.93
C ALA A 522 -0.22 17.38 7.07
N GLU A 523 0.87 17.88 7.67
CA GLU A 523 2.14 18.09 6.98
C GLU A 523 2.69 16.79 6.37
N VAL A 524 2.64 15.69 7.13
CA VAL A 524 3.07 14.37 6.63
C VAL A 524 2.10 13.84 5.58
N ALA A 525 0.79 14.04 5.74
CA ALA A 525 -0.22 13.63 4.76
C ALA A 525 -0.03 14.34 3.41
N VAL A 526 0.38 15.61 3.41
CA VAL A 526 0.75 16.35 2.19
C VAL A 526 1.96 15.71 1.50
N GLN A 527 2.96 15.25 2.26
CA GLN A 527 4.12 14.54 1.71
C GLN A 527 3.71 13.18 1.12
N ILE A 528 2.86 12.43 1.84
CA ILE A 528 2.32 11.15 1.35
C ILE A 528 1.54 11.38 0.05
N ALA A 529 0.69 12.41 -0.02
CA ALA A 529 -0.13 12.70 -1.20
C ALA A 529 0.71 12.98 -2.46
N ALA A 530 1.95 13.46 -2.31
CA ALA A 530 2.84 13.68 -3.44
C ALA A 530 3.35 12.39 -4.09
N ILE A 531 3.44 11.30 -3.31
CA ILE A 531 4.06 10.02 -3.68
C ILE A 531 3.00 8.92 -3.84
N ASP A 532 2.15 8.73 -2.83
CA ASP A 532 1.07 7.75 -2.78
C ASP A 532 -0.26 8.43 -2.33
N PRO A 533 -1.07 8.92 -3.29
CA PRO A 533 -2.36 9.54 -2.99
C PRO A 533 -3.34 8.62 -2.25
N GLY A 534 -3.28 7.30 -2.47
CA GLY A 534 -4.17 6.34 -1.84
C GLY A 534 -3.90 6.20 -0.34
N ALA A 535 -2.62 6.14 0.04
CA ALA A 535 -2.22 6.16 1.44
C ALA A 535 -2.60 7.48 2.14
N ALA A 536 -2.46 8.62 1.45
CA ALA A 536 -2.82 9.93 2.01
C ALA A 536 -4.34 10.09 2.22
N MET A 537 -5.17 9.51 1.35
CA MET A 537 -6.63 9.53 1.50
C MET A 537 -7.08 8.97 2.86
N GLY A 538 -6.37 7.97 3.40
CA GLY A 538 -6.67 7.41 4.71
C GLY A 538 -6.59 8.40 5.87
N THR A 539 -5.87 9.51 5.73
CA THR A 539 -5.74 10.54 6.78
C THR A 539 -6.86 11.59 6.74
N VAL A 540 -7.54 11.75 5.60
CA VAL A 540 -8.52 12.82 5.40
C VAL A 540 -9.69 12.71 6.39
N PRO A 541 -10.35 11.54 6.56
CA PRO A 541 -11.42 11.42 7.55
C PRO A 541 -10.96 11.74 8.97
N THR A 542 -9.75 11.31 9.35
CA THR A 542 -9.18 11.59 10.68
C THR A 542 -9.00 13.09 10.93
N LEU A 543 -8.51 13.83 9.93
CA LEU A 543 -8.37 15.29 10.05
C LEU A 543 -9.74 15.98 10.12
N VAL A 544 -10.72 15.50 9.36
CA VAL A 544 -12.10 16.01 9.41
C VAL A 544 -12.72 15.80 10.79
N ASP A 545 -12.64 14.59 11.32
CA ASP A 545 -13.22 14.21 12.62
C ASP A 545 -12.54 14.96 13.78
N ALA A 546 -11.24 15.21 13.67
CA ALA A 546 -10.49 16.03 14.63
C ALA A 546 -10.78 17.54 14.50
N GLY A 547 -11.57 17.96 13.50
CA GLY A 547 -11.91 19.35 13.25
C GLY A 547 -10.83 20.15 12.53
N HIS A 548 -9.78 19.50 12.00
CA HIS A 548 -8.72 20.11 11.18
C HIS A 548 -9.16 20.24 9.72
N LEU A 549 -10.27 20.96 9.49
CA LEU A 549 -10.97 21.00 8.21
C LEU A 549 -10.15 21.66 7.09
N GLU A 550 -9.44 22.74 7.39
CA GLU A 550 -8.61 23.47 6.42
C GLU A 550 -7.42 22.64 5.96
N ASP A 551 -6.82 21.90 6.89
CA ASP A 551 -5.74 20.96 6.64
C ASP A 551 -6.24 19.77 5.80
N ALA A 552 -7.41 19.21 6.15
CA ALA A 552 -8.06 18.14 5.39
C ALA A 552 -8.38 18.57 3.95
N ALA A 553 -8.84 19.80 3.75
CA ALA A 553 -9.11 20.35 2.42
C ALA A 553 -7.82 20.50 1.59
N ASP A 554 -6.70 20.88 2.20
CA ASP A 554 -5.41 20.95 1.51
C ASP A 554 -4.92 19.58 1.05
N VAL A 555 -4.98 18.59 1.95
CA VAL A 555 -4.61 17.20 1.63
C VAL A 555 -5.50 16.66 0.52
N LEU A 556 -6.83 16.81 0.64
CA LEU A 556 -7.79 16.34 -0.36
C LEU A 556 -7.56 16.97 -1.74
N ALA A 557 -7.31 18.28 -1.80
CA ALA A 557 -7.03 18.99 -3.05
C ALA A 557 -5.75 18.46 -3.73
N ARG A 558 -4.70 18.16 -2.97
CA ARG A 558 -3.45 17.61 -3.50
C ARG A 558 -3.64 16.19 -4.04
N ILE A 559 -4.41 15.35 -3.34
CA ILE A 559 -4.71 14.00 -3.79
C ILE A 559 -5.52 14.07 -5.10
N ARG A 560 -6.48 14.98 -5.19
CA ARG A 560 -7.25 15.22 -6.43
C ARG A 560 -6.38 15.66 -7.59
N LEU A 561 -5.40 16.54 -7.38
CA LEU A 561 -4.43 16.94 -8.40
C LEU A 561 -3.60 15.76 -8.94
N LYS A 562 -3.47 14.67 -8.17
CA LYS A 562 -2.82 13.43 -8.61
C LYS A 562 -3.78 12.44 -9.28
N GLY A 563 -5.06 12.76 -9.41
CA GLY A 563 -6.06 11.97 -10.13
C GLY A 563 -6.57 10.74 -9.37
N HIS A 564 -6.50 10.72 -8.03
CA HIS A 564 -7.01 9.58 -7.26
C HIS A 564 -8.55 9.61 -7.16
N PRO A 565 -9.26 8.53 -7.53
CA PRO A 565 -10.71 8.54 -7.67
C PRO A 565 -11.47 8.81 -6.37
N ALA A 566 -10.95 8.32 -5.23
CA ALA A 566 -11.60 8.55 -3.93
C ALA A 566 -11.57 10.04 -3.50
N ALA A 567 -10.72 10.88 -4.12
CA ALA A 567 -10.71 12.31 -3.85
C ALA A 567 -11.94 13.03 -4.43
N ASP A 568 -12.59 12.43 -5.45
CA ASP A 568 -13.79 12.95 -6.12
C ASP A 568 -15.10 12.42 -5.50
N ASP A 569 -15.04 11.80 -4.32
CA ASP A 569 -16.24 11.41 -3.57
C ASP A 569 -17.10 12.64 -3.22
N ALA A 570 -18.26 12.75 -3.88
CA ALA A 570 -19.16 13.87 -3.73
C ALA A 570 -19.72 14.02 -2.31
N VAL A 571 -19.90 12.92 -1.57
CA VAL A 571 -20.43 12.94 -0.20
C VAL A 571 -19.39 13.51 0.74
N LEU A 572 -18.15 13.04 0.65
CA LEU A 572 -17.03 13.55 1.45
C LEU A 572 -16.80 15.04 1.17
N GLN A 573 -16.74 15.43 -0.11
CA GLN A 573 -16.55 16.82 -0.51
C GLN A 573 -17.68 17.72 0.00
N ALA A 574 -18.95 17.33 -0.21
CA ALA A 574 -20.09 18.10 0.25
C ALA A 574 -20.16 18.20 1.79
N GLY A 575 -19.75 17.14 2.50
CA GLY A 575 -19.61 17.14 3.96
C GLY A 575 -18.58 18.15 4.44
N LEU A 576 -17.36 18.09 3.88
CA LEU A 576 -16.27 18.98 4.25
C LEU A 576 -16.57 20.45 3.90
N VAL A 577 -17.11 20.72 2.70
CA VAL A 577 -17.53 22.06 2.27
C VAL A 577 -18.57 22.64 3.25
N ARG A 578 -19.60 21.88 3.64
CA ARG A 578 -20.61 22.36 4.61
C ARG A 578 -19.98 22.72 5.95
N SER A 579 -19.07 21.89 6.46
CA SER A 579 -18.37 22.13 7.72
C SER A 579 -17.49 23.39 7.67
N LEU A 580 -16.76 23.59 6.57
CA LEU A 580 -15.93 24.79 6.34
C LEU A 580 -16.78 26.05 6.22
N ILE A 581 -17.91 26.02 5.48
CA ILE A 581 -18.83 27.16 5.39
C ILE A 581 -19.36 27.55 6.77
N ARG A 582 -19.77 26.56 7.58
CA ARG A 582 -20.24 26.81 8.95
C ARG A 582 -19.17 27.48 9.81
N ARG A 583 -17.93 26.96 9.75
CA ARG A 583 -16.79 27.55 10.46
C ARG A 583 -16.47 28.97 10.00
N ALA A 584 -16.50 29.22 8.69
CA ALA A 584 -16.24 30.53 8.13
C ALA A 584 -17.27 31.57 8.61
N ARG A 585 -18.56 31.21 8.64
CA ARG A 585 -19.62 32.09 9.17
C ARG A 585 -19.44 32.39 10.66
N LEU A 586 -19.15 31.37 11.47
CA LEU A 586 -18.88 31.55 12.90
C LEU A 586 -17.66 32.47 13.14
N ALA A 587 -16.59 32.30 12.37
CA ALA A 587 -15.41 33.15 12.48
C ALA A 587 -15.72 34.62 12.10
N VAL A 588 -16.59 34.85 11.12
CA VAL A 588 -17.09 36.21 10.78
C VAL A 588 -17.88 36.81 11.94
N GLU A 589 -18.78 36.04 12.58
CA GLU A 589 -19.52 36.50 13.77
C GLU A 589 -18.59 36.86 14.94
N GLN A 590 -17.44 36.20 15.04
CA GLN A 590 -16.41 36.46 16.04
C GLN A 590 -15.43 37.58 15.66
N ASN A 591 -15.61 38.25 14.51
CA ASN A 591 -14.67 39.22 13.94
C ASN A 591 -13.24 38.67 13.75
N ASN A 592 -13.11 37.37 13.48
CA ASN A 592 -11.84 36.71 13.21
C ASN A 592 -11.65 36.50 11.70
N ASP A 593 -11.20 37.56 11.01
CA ASP A 593 -10.98 37.56 9.56
C ASP A 593 -9.99 36.49 9.10
N VAL A 594 -8.98 36.17 9.92
CA VAL A 594 -7.94 35.19 9.59
C VAL A 594 -8.55 33.80 9.49
N SER A 595 -9.29 33.38 10.51
CA SER A 595 -9.98 32.08 10.52
C SER A 595 -11.09 32.04 9.46
N ALA A 596 -11.82 33.14 9.26
CA ALA A 596 -12.85 33.21 8.24
C ALA A 596 -12.28 33.04 6.83
N ALA A 597 -11.21 33.77 6.50
CA ALA A 597 -10.53 33.66 5.22
C ALA A 597 -9.93 32.26 5.00
N ALA A 598 -9.31 31.67 6.03
CA ALA A 598 -8.77 30.32 5.95
C ALA A 598 -9.85 29.28 5.61
N ALA A 599 -11.01 29.35 6.28
CA ALA A 599 -12.11 28.43 6.02
C ALA A 599 -12.73 28.65 4.62
N TRP A 600 -12.90 29.89 4.17
CA TRP A 600 -13.37 30.17 2.82
C TRP A 600 -12.39 29.68 1.74
N ASN A 601 -11.09 29.88 1.95
CA ASN A 601 -10.06 29.34 1.05
C ASN A 601 -10.05 27.81 1.06
N GLY A 602 -10.31 27.18 2.21
CA GLY A 602 -10.52 25.73 2.29
C GLY A 602 -11.66 25.25 1.40
N VAL A 603 -12.78 25.99 1.34
CA VAL A 603 -13.88 25.69 0.41
C VAL A 603 -13.40 25.79 -1.04
N LEU A 604 -12.69 26.86 -1.40
CA LEU A 604 -12.20 27.07 -2.77
C LEU A 604 -11.17 26.03 -3.24
N LYS A 605 -10.45 25.38 -2.31
CA LYS A 605 -9.57 24.26 -2.64
C LYS A 605 -10.33 23.01 -3.11
N ILE A 606 -11.55 22.83 -2.64
CA ILE A 606 -12.41 21.68 -2.97
C ILE A 606 -13.33 22.04 -4.14
N ASP A 607 -13.99 23.20 -4.05
CA ASP A 607 -14.93 23.75 -5.01
C ASP A 607 -14.49 25.18 -5.41
N PRO A 608 -13.62 25.31 -6.44
CA PRO A 608 -13.11 26.61 -6.89
C PRO A 608 -14.18 27.58 -7.37
N GLU A 609 -15.35 27.10 -7.79
CA GLU A 609 -16.46 27.91 -8.32
C GLU A 609 -17.48 28.30 -7.24
N ASN A 610 -17.18 28.03 -5.96
CA ASN A 610 -18.12 28.25 -4.87
C ASN A 610 -18.44 29.74 -4.66
N ARG A 611 -19.65 30.15 -5.09
CA ARG A 611 -20.12 31.55 -5.00
C ARG A 611 -20.10 32.11 -3.57
N ASN A 612 -20.41 31.28 -2.57
CA ASN A 612 -20.44 31.72 -1.18
C ASN A 612 -19.03 32.04 -0.66
N ALA A 613 -18.05 31.20 -0.99
CA ALA A 613 -16.66 31.42 -0.59
C ALA A 613 -16.07 32.67 -1.24
N HIS A 614 -16.28 32.85 -2.56
CA HIS A 614 -15.89 34.07 -3.27
C HIS A 614 -16.53 35.33 -2.66
N SER A 615 -17.83 35.28 -2.34
CA SER A 615 -18.50 36.40 -1.68
C SER A 615 -17.98 36.65 -0.27
N GLY A 616 -17.65 35.60 0.48
CA GLY A 616 -17.12 35.67 1.84
C GLY A 616 -15.76 36.36 1.88
N ILE A 617 -14.82 35.90 1.06
CA ILE A 617 -13.48 36.49 0.92
C ILE A 617 -13.58 37.95 0.47
N ARG A 618 -14.43 38.25 -0.52
CA ARG A 618 -14.62 39.63 -1.00
C ARG A 618 -15.06 40.58 0.12
N LYS A 619 -15.93 40.14 1.03
CA LYS A 619 -16.38 40.97 2.18
C LYS A 619 -15.24 41.28 3.14
N ILE A 620 -14.30 40.36 3.33
CA ILE A 620 -13.11 40.54 4.18
C ILE A 620 -12.09 41.46 3.48
N VAL A 621 -11.85 41.27 2.18
CA VAL A 621 -10.76 41.96 1.46
C VAL A 621 -11.15 43.37 0.97
N SER A 622 -12.42 43.63 0.67
CA SER A 622 -12.85 44.94 0.12
C SER A 622 -12.56 46.14 1.06
N PRO A 623 -12.78 46.05 2.39
CA PRO A 623 -12.37 47.11 3.32
C PRO A 623 -10.87 47.35 3.32
N ILE A 624 -10.07 46.28 3.25
CA ILE A 624 -8.60 46.35 3.19
C ILE A 624 -8.16 47.10 1.94
N VAL A 625 -8.70 46.77 0.77
CA VAL A 625 -8.41 47.47 -0.49
C VAL A 625 -8.68 48.97 -0.39
N ARG A 626 -9.81 49.35 0.23
CA ARG A 626 -10.19 50.77 0.39
C ARG A 626 -9.21 51.51 1.29
N GLU A 627 -8.87 50.92 2.42
CA GLU A 627 -7.97 51.54 3.39
C GLU A 627 -6.52 51.61 2.88
N THR A 628 -6.04 50.57 2.20
CA THR A 628 -4.73 50.60 1.55
C THR A 628 -4.64 51.75 0.55
N ARG A 629 -5.67 51.97 -0.28
CA ARG A 629 -5.69 53.11 -1.23
C ARG A 629 -5.65 54.46 -0.51
N ARG A 630 -6.34 54.58 0.62
CA ARG A 630 -6.31 55.78 1.48
C ARG A 630 -4.89 56.03 2.01
N LEU A 631 -4.25 55.02 2.60
CA LEU A 631 -2.89 55.12 3.12
C LEU A 631 -1.86 55.53 2.05
N VAL A 632 -1.98 54.97 0.84
CA VAL A 632 -1.13 55.37 -0.29
C VAL A 632 -1.34 56.84 -0.66
N SER A 633 -2.58 57.34 -0.66
CA SER A 633 -2.86 58.75 -0.94
C SER A 633 -2.32 59.71 0.14
N LEU A 634 -2.16 59.22 1.36
CA LEU A 634 -1.57 59.96 2.49
C LEU A 634 -0.03 59.87 2.52
N GLY A 635 0.58 59.08 1.62
CA GLY A 635 2.03 58.85 1.60
C GLY A 635 2.52 57.85 2.67
N GLU A 636 1.62 57.22 3.43
CA GLU A 636 1.93 56.24 4.49
C GLU A 636 2.27 54.87 3.90
N THR A 637 3.39 54.82 3.17
CA THR A 637 3.77 53.70 2.30
C THR A 637 4.01 52.39 3.06
N ASP A 638 4.61 52.45 4.25
CA ASP A 638 4.89 51.24 5.05
C ASP A 638 3.61 50.57 5.58
N GLN A 639 2.67 51.37 6.09
CA GLN A 639 1.39 50.86 6.55
C GLN A 639 0.58 50.30 5.39
N ALA A 640 0.61 50.95 4.22
CA ALA A 640 -0.04 50.45 3.01
C ALA A 640 0.54 49.08 2.59
N ILE A 641 1.86 48.91 2.59
CA ILE A 641 2.52 47.63 2.27
C ILE A 641 2.11 46.54 3.26
N ALA A 642 2.13 46.83 4.56
CA ALA A 642 1.74 45.87 5.59
C ALA A 642 0.27 45.43 5.42
N LEU A 643 -0.62 46.39 5.16
CA LEU A 643 -2.04 46.12 4.95
C LEU A 643 -2.31 45.36 3.65
N CYS A 644 -1.59 45.67 2.57
CA CYS A 644 -1.57 44.89 1.33
C CYS A 644 -1.20 43.43 1.59
N ARG A 645 -0.08 43.18 2.27
CA ARG A 645 0.38 41.82 2.60
C ARG A 645 -0.66 41.06 3.42
N ARG A 646 -1.29 41.73 4.39
CA ARG A 646 -2.41 41.14 5.14
C ARG A 646 -3.58 40.77 4.24
N GLY A 647 -4.06 41.67 3.39
CA GLY A 647 -5.16 41.36 2.48
C GLY A 647 -4.82 40.26 1.47
N LEU A 648 -3.59 40.24 0.97
CA LEU A 648 -3.10 39.19 0.08
C LEU A 648 -2.93 37.85 0.78
N SER A 649 -2.75 37.81 2.11
CA SER A 649 -2.79 36.55 2.87
C SER A 649 -4.18 35.93 2.93
N PHE A 650 -5.24 36.72 2.67
CA PHE A 650 -6.62 36.24 2.59
C PHE A 650 -7.03 35.89 1.16
N ASP A 651 -6.56 36.65 0.17
CA ASP A 651 -6.81 36.45 -1.25
C ASP A 651 -5.52 36.74 -2.03
N HIS A 652 -4.72 35.70 -2.30
CA HIS A 652 -3.45 35.83 -2.99
C HIS A 652 -3.60 36.38 -4.42
N ALA A 653 -4.75 36.13 -5.06
CA ALA A 653 -5.03 36.55 -6.43
C ALA A 653 -5.68 37.96 -6.51
N ASN A 654 -5.75 38.70 -5.40
CA ASN A 654 -6.44 39.99 -5.38
C ASN A 654 -5.71 41.07 -6.21
N MET A 655 -6.19 41.29 -7.43
CA MET A 655 -5.59 42.21 -8.39
C MET A 655 -5.40 43.66 -7.89
N PRO A 656 -6.40 44.29 -7.25
CA PRO A 656 -6.22 45.61 -6.68
C PRO A 656 -5.07 45.69 -5.66
N LEU A 657 -4.96 44.73 -4.74
CA LEU A 657 -3.92 44.74 -3.72
C LEU A 657 -2.53 44.45 -4.29
N GLN A 658 -2.41 43.50 -5.23
CA GLN A 658 -1.14 43.20 -5.90
C GLN A 658 -0.57 44.42 -6.62
N ARG A 659 -1.42 45.14 -7.38
CA ARG A 659 -1.01 46.36 -8.07
C ARG A 659 -0.57 47.47 -7.11
N VAL A 660 -1.29 47.64 -6.01
CA VAL A 660 -0.97 48.67 -5.01
C VAL A 660 0.33 48.33 -4.28
N LEU A 661 0.53 47.06 -3.92
CA LEU A 661 1.77 46.57 -3.32
C LEU A 661 2.98 46.85 -4.22
N ALA A 662 2.89 46.47 -5.51
CA ALA A 662 3.98 46.67 -6.47
C ALA A 662 4.38 48.15 -6.58
N LYS A 663 3.41 49.06 -6.67
CA LYS A 663 3.64 50.52 -6.68
C LYS A 663 4.22 51.04 -5.38
N ALA A 664 3.71 50.61 -4.23
CA ALA A 664 4.19 51.06 -2.93
C ALA A 664 5.67 50.66 -2.71
N LEU A 665 6.05 49.45 -3.16
CA LEU A 665 7.44 48.98 -3.13
C LEU A 665 8.35 49.78 -4.09
N GLU A 666 7.84 50.23 -5.25
CA GLU A 666 8.58 51.16 -6.12
C GLU A 666 8.86 52.50 -5.43
N VAL A 667 7.85 53.07 -4.76
CA VAL A 667 7.98 54.35 -4.04
C VAL A 667 8.99 54.22 -2.90
N LYS A 668 8.97 53.08 -2.19
CA LYS A 668 9.93 52.74 -1.14
C LYS A 668 11.33 52.40 -1.66
N GLN A 669 11.49 52.20 -2.97
CA GLN A 669 12.75 51.81 -3.62
C GLN A 669 13.28 50.43 -3.19
N THR A 670 12.40 49.53 -2.72
CA THR A 670 12.71 48.12 -2.51
C THR A 670 12.62 47.38 -3.84
N TRP A 671 13.61 47.64 -4.71
CA TRP A 671 13.56 47.30 -6.14
C TRP A 671 13.34 45.82 -6.44
N GLU A 672 13.94 44.91 -5.65
CA GLU A 672 13.80 43.47 -5.85
C GLU A 672 12.38 43.00 -5.51
N GLU A 673 11.88 43.31 -4.31
CA GLU A 673 10.50 43.00 -3.92
C GLU A 673 9.46 43.64 -4.87
N SER A 674 9.77 44.84 -5.38
CA SER A 674 8.92 45.50 -6.37
C SER A 674 8.91 44.78 -7.71
N ALA A 675 10.05 44.26 -8.16
CA ALA A 675 10.13 43.47 -9.39
C ALA A 675 9.26 42.20 -9.26
N ASP A 676 9.37 41.50 -8.12
CA ASP A 676 8.57 40.31 -7.80
C ASP A 676 7.07 40.60 -7.86
N ALA A 677 6.65 41.69 -7.21
CA ALA A 677 5.24 42.06 -7.15
C ALA A 677 4.66 42.45 -8.52
N TRP A 678 5.45 43.10 -9.39
CA TRP A 678 5.02 43.43 -10.76
C TRP A 678 4.96 42.23 -11.68
N GLU A 679 5.93 41.32 -11.58
CA GLU A 679 5.94 40.05 -12.32
C GLU A 679 4.72 39.21 -11.92
N HIS A 680 4.46 39.09 -10.63
CA HIS A 680 3.29 38.37 -10.13
C HIS A 680 1.97 39.02 -10.58
N TYR A 681 1.88 40.35 -10.55
CA TYR A 681 0.71 41.07 -11.07
C TYR A 681 0.50 40.83 -12.57
N ALA A 682 1.56 40.82 -13.38
CA ALA A 682 1.48 40.52 -14.81
C ALA A 682 0.91 39.10 -15.04
N HIS A 683 1.39 38.10 -14.32
CA HIS A 683 0.86 36.73 -14.45
C HIS A 683 -0.63 36.61 -14.12
N LEU A 684 -1.15 37.45 -13.22
CA LEU A 684 -2.56 37.45 -12.86
C LEU A 684 -3.44 38.26 -13.85
N THR A 685 -2.92 39.28 -14.53
CA THR A 685 -3.66 40.03 -15.58
C THR A 685 -3.65 39.26 -16.89
N ASN A 686 -2.45 39.07 -17.42
CA ASN A 686 -2.13 38.44 -18.68
C ASN A 686 -0.63 38.14 -18.66
N PRO A 687 -0.19 36.89 -18.84
CA PRO A 687 1.23 36.55 -18.90
C PRO A 687 2.04 37.34 -19.93
N ALA A 688 1.39 37.97 -20.91
CA ALA A 688 1.98 38.90 -21.88
C ALA A 688 1.71 40.40 -21.59
N ASP A 689 1.42 40.78 -20.35
CA ASP A 689 1.26 42.17 -19.90
C ASP A 689 2.61 42.91 -19.95
N GLY A 690 2.94 43.36 -21.16
CA GLY A 690 4.18 44.05 -21.49
C GLY A 690 4.50 45.21 -20.55
N PRO A 691 3.57 46.16 -20.27
CA PRO A 691 3.82 47.28 -19.36
C PRO A 691 4.23 46.85 -17.95
N SER A 692 3.60 45.82 -17.38
CA SER A 692 3.92 45.35 -16.04
C SER A 692 5.22 44.54 -16.00
N LEU A 693 5.46 43.67 -16.98
CA LEU A 693 6.74 42.96 -17.14
C LEU A 693 7.91 43.92 -17.38
N LEU A 694 7.68 45.00 -18.13
CA LEU A 694 8.66 46.04 -18.37
C LEU A 694 9.06 46.78 -17.08
N ARG A 695 8.10 47.05 -16.19
CA ARG A 695 8.38 47.60 -14.86
C ARG A 695 9.16 46.61 -14.00
N ALA A 696 8.75 45.34 -13.98
CA ALA A 696 9.45 44.28 -13.27
C ALA A 696 10.93 44.18 -13.72
N ALA A 697 11.17 44.11 -15.04
CA ALA A 697 12.50 44.02 -15.63
C ALA A 697 13.38 45.23 -15.29
N ARG A 698 12.81 46.45 -15.31
CA ARG A 698 13.51 47.68 -14.93
C ARG A 698 13.85 47.72 -13.44
N ASN A 699 12.95 47.28 -12.57
CA ASN A 699 13.19 47.24 -11.13
C ASN A 699 14.25 46.19 -10.78
N ALA A 700 14.22 45.00 -11.42
CA ALA A 700 15.30 44.01 -11.30
C ALA A 700 16.67 44.57 -11.73
N ALA A 701 16.71 45.37 -12.81
CA ALA A 701 17.94 46.05 -13.22
C ALA A 701 18.41 47.10 -12.18
N ARG A 702 17.50 47.81 -11.51
CA ARG A 702 17.85 48.75 -10.43
C ARG A 702 18.37 48.03 -9.19
N ALA A 703 17.84 46.84 -8.90
CA ALA A 703 18.36 45.93 -7.88
C ALA A 703 19.71 45.30 -8.24
N GLN A 704 20.26 45.58 -9.43
CA GLN A 704 21.49 44.96 -9.96
C GLN A 704 21.38 43.45 -10.20
N ASN A 705 20.16 42.91 -10.26
CA ASN A 705 19.91 41.51 -10.58
C ASN A 705 19.74 41.35 -12.11
N TRP A 706 20.87 41.33 -12.84
CA TRP A 706 20.88 41.37 -14.30
C TRP A 706 20.32 40.10 -14.94
N SER A 707 20.54 38.94 -14.32
CA SER A 707 19.99 37.65 -14.76
C SER A 707 18.47 37.71 -14.79
N ARG A 708 17.86 38.12 -13.67
CA ARG A 708 16.40 38.24 -13.58
C ARG A 708 15.85 39.30 -14.52
N SER A 709 16.52 40.44 -14.61
CA SER A 709 16.13 41.51 -15.54
C SER A 709 16.10 41.04 -16.99
N LEU A 710 17.13 40.30 -17.44
CA LEU A 710 17.20 39.76 -18.80
C LEU A 710 16.13 38.69 -19.06
N GLN A 711 15.88 37.80 -18.09
CA GLN A 711 14.80 36.82 -18.19
C GLN A 711 13.45 37.50 -18.41
N LEU A 712 13.14 38.54 -17.62
CA LEU A 712 11.89 39.30 -17.74
C LEU A 712 11.80 40.07 -19.07
N PHE A 713 12.90 40.65 -19.55
CA PHE A 713 12.94 41.23 -20.90
C PHE A 713 12.71 40.19 -22.00
N GLY A 714 13.12 38.93 -21.78
CA GLY A 714 12.87 37.82 -22.70
C GLY A 714 11.39 37.48 -22.85
N GLN A 715 10.59 37.71 -21.80
CA GLN A 715 9.14 37.43 -21.78
C GLN A 715 8.30 38.54 -22.43
N LEU A 716 8.89 39.70 -22.76
CA LEU A 716 8.16 40.79 -23.38
C LEU A 716 7.69 40.45 -24.81
N PRO A 717 6.53 40.99 -25.24
CA PRO A 717 6.12 40.95 -26.64
C PRO A 717 7.20 41.51 -27.57
N PRO A 718 7.30 41.03 -28.84
CA PRO A 718 8.35 41.45 -29.78
C PRO A 718 8.48 42.97 -29.95
N ASP A 719 7.34 43.67 -30.02
CA ASP A 719 7.28 45.12 -30.22
C ASP A 719 7.89 45.89 -29.04
N GLU A 720 7.59 45.47 -27.81
CA GLU A 720 8.14 46.09 -26.61
C GLU A 720 9.62 45.73 -26.40
N LYS A 721 10.00 44.49 -26.74
CA LYS A 721 11.39 44.02 -26.69
C LYS A 721 12.29 44.82 -27.62
N ALA A 722 11.79 45.21 -28.80
CA ALA A 722 12.52 46.07 -29.74
C ALA A 722 12.84 47.45 -29.15
N VAL A 723 11.91 48.05 -28.40
CA VAL A 723 12.09 49.37 -27.76
C VAL A 723 13.22 49.36 -26.72
N VAL A 724 13.45 48.24 -26.04
CA VAL A 724 14.47 48.10 -24.99
C VAL A 724 15.75 47.38 -25.45
N GLY A 725 15.91 47.14 -26.75
CA GLY A 725 17.02 46.36 -27.31
C GLY A 725 18.42 46.81 -26.87
N THR A 726 18.69 48.12 -26.87
CA THR A 726 19.98 48.68 -26.43
C THR A 726 20.26 48.41 -24.95
N LYS A 727 19.21 48.39 -24.11
CA LYS A 727 19.33 48.08 -22.69
C LYS A 727 19.58 46.59 -22.48
N ILE A 728 18.89 45.73 -23.23
CA ILE A 728 19.13 44.28 -23.26
C ILE A 728 20.60 44.01 -23.59
N GLU A 729 21.12 44.56 -24.69
CA GLU A 729 22.54 44.40 -25.08
C GLU A 729 23.52 44.86 -23.99
N SER A 730 23.23 45.99 -23.32
CA SER A 730 24.05 46.46 -22.21
C SER A 730 24.04 45.49 -21.02
N LEU A 731 22.89 44.91 -20.69
CA LEU A 731 22.75 43.96 -19.59
C LEU A 731 23.37 42.61 -19.94
N THR A 732 23.20 42.13 -21.17
CA THR A 732 23.85 40.91 -21.68
C THR A 732 25.36 40.99 -21.53
N ARG A 733 25.97 42.14 -21.87
CA ARG A 733 27.41 42.37 -21.65
C ARG A 733 27.82 42.30 -20.18
N LYS A 734 27.01 42.83 -19.26
CA LYS A 734 27.27 42.73 -17.82
C LYS A 734 27.14 41.29 -17.33
N LEU A 735 26.10 40.58 -17.74
CA LEU A 735 25.87 39.19 -17.34
C LEU A 735 26.98 38.26 -17.86
N VAL A 736 27.45 38.45 -19.10
CA VAL A 736 28.61 37.72 -19.64
C VAL A 736 29.90 38.00 -18.84
N LYS A 737 30.06 39.21 -18.27
CA LYS A 737 31.19 39.52 -17.39
C LYS A 737 31.08 38.77 -16.06
N GLU A 738 29.90 38.72 -15.45
CA GLU A 738 29.68 37.95 -14.22
C GLU A 738 29.84 36.45 -14.43
N LEU A 739 29.25 35.91 -15.50
CA LEU A 739 29.42 34.52 -15.93
C LEU A 739 30.90 34.14 -16.01
N ARG A 740 31.74 35.01 -16.59
CA ARG A 740 33.19 34.81 -16.62
C ARG A 740 33.81 34.77 -15.23
N ASN A 741 33.39 35.70 -14.35
CA ASN A 741 33.92 35.77 -12.99
C ASN A 741 33.56 34.51 -12.20
N ASP A 742 32.31 34.05 -12.27
CA ASP A 742 31.83 32.83 -11.62
C ASP A 742 32.57 31.60 -12.14
N PHE A 743 32.77 31.52 -13.46
CA PHE A 743 33.54 30.43 -14.03
C PHE A 743 34.99 30.42 -13.50
N ASN A 744 35.62 31.59 -13.42
CA ASN A 744 37.00 31.73 -12.95
C ASN A 744 37.14 31.49 -11.44
N SER A 745 36.12 31.76 -10.63
CA SER A 745 36.10 31.45 -9.19
C SER A 745 35.78 29.98 -8.89
N GLY A 746 35.42 29.19 -9.91
CA GLY A 746 35.06 27.77 -9.77
C GLY A 746 33.56 27.53 -9.55
N ALA A 747 32.74 28.59 -9.53
CA ALA A 747 31.28 28.54 -9.49
C ALA A 747 30.70 28.18 -10.87
N VAL A 748 31.00 26.96 -11.33
CA VAL A 748 30.69 26.49 -12.69
C VAL A 748 29.17 26.41 -12.93
N ALA A 749 28.38 26.04 -11.91
CA ALA A 749 26.93 25.90 -12.06
C ALA A 749 26.23 27.25 -12.26
N GLU A 750 26.66 28.26 -11.50
CA GLU A 750 26.22 29.64 -11.60
C GLU A 750 26.58 30.22 -12.97
N ALA A 751 27.79 29.94 -13.46
CA ALA A 751 28.22 30.33 -14.80
C ALA A 751 27.37 29.69 -15.91
N VAL A 752 27.02 28.40 -15.77
CA VAL A 752 26.14 27.70 -16.72
C VAL A 752 24.75 28.34 -16.76
N SER A 753 24.14 28.55 -15.59
CA SER A 753 22.82 29.18 -15.49
C SER A 753 22.79 30.57 -16.15
N LYS A 754 23.83 31.39 -15.91
CA LYS A 754 23.96 32.69 -16.58
C LYS A 754 24.18 32.57 -18.09
N ALA A 755 24.88 31.53 -18.55
CA ALA A 755 25.07 31.27 -19.98
C ALA A 755 23.73 30.95 -20.66
N ASP A 756 22.90 30.10 -20.05
CA ASP A 756 21.59 29.73 -20.58
C ASP A 756 20.66 30.95 -20.68
N ILE A 757 20.71 31.85 -19.69
CA ILE A 757 19.97 33.12 -19.73
C ILE A 757 20.45 34.02 -20.87
N VAL A 758 21.77 34.09 -21.11
CA VAL A 758 22.30 34.86 -22.25
C VAL A 758 21.80 34.25 -23.57
N LEU A 759 21.79 32.93 -23.70
CA LEU A 759 21.41 32.23 -24.93
C LEU A 759 19.92 32.22 -25.22
N SER A 760 19.06 32.32 -24.20
CA SER A 760 17.63 32.50 -24.42
C SER A 760 17.28 33.87 -25.03
N ILE A 761 18.15 34.86 -24.84
CA ILE A 761 18.00 36.22 -25.37
C ILE A 761 18.77 36.41 -26.68
N ASP A 762 20.00 35.92 -26.72
CA ASP A 762 20.93 35.97 -27.85
C ASP A 762 21.46 34.55 -28.12
N PRO A 763 20.73 33.73 -28.91
CA PRO A 763 21.11 32.34 -29.19
C PRO A 763 22.47 32.21 -29.88
N GLN A 764 22.95 33.24 -30.55
CA GLN A 764 24.21 33.24 -31.28
C GLN A 764 25.39 33.78 -30.44
N ASN A 765 25.21 33.95 -29.13
CA ASN A 765 26.26 34.49 -28.28
C ASN A 765 27.47 33.54 -28.15
N GLU A 766 28.51 33.79 -28.94
CA GLU A 766 29.72 32.97 -28.98
C GLU A 766 30.40 32.81 -27.61
N LYS A 767 30.37 33.86 -26.78
CA LYS A 767 31.03 33.83 -25.46
C LYS A 767 30.32 32.85 -24.54
N ALA A 768 28.98 32.88 -24.48
CA ALA A 768 28.21 31.96 -23.65
C ALA A 768 28.38 30.50 -24.11
N HIS A 769 28.31 30.23 -25.43
CA HIS A 769 28.60 28.89 -25.98
C HIS A 769 30.00 28.38 -25.59
N ARG A 770 31.02 29.26 -25.68
CA ARG A 770 32.39 28.91 -25.29
C ARG A 770 32.50 28.53 -23.81
N PHE A 771 31.78 29.21 -22.92
CA PHE A 771 31.80 28.88 -21.49
C PHE A 771 31.03 27.60 -21.17
N LEU A 772 29.93 27.29 -21.87
CA LEU A 772 29.25 25.99 -21.75
C LEU A 772 30.20 24.83 -22.11
N GLY A 773 30.97 24.96 -23.20
CA GLY A 773 31.99 23.97 -23.57
C GLY A 773 33.09 23.79 -22.50
N LYS A 774 33.49 24.89 -21.83
CA LYS A 774 34.43 24.84 -20.71
C LYS A 774 33.79 24.21 -19.45
N ALA A 775 32.52 24.47 -19.19
CA ALA A 775 31.77 23.87 -18.07
C ALA A 775 31.65 22.35 -18.23
N VAL A 776 31.34 21.88 -19.44
CA VAL A 776 31.39 20.44 -19.77
C VAL A 776 32.76 19.85 -19.43
N SER A 777 33.84 20.54 -19.80
CA SER A 777 35.21 20.08 -19.50
C SER A 777 35.50 20.04 -17.99
N ALA A 778 35.00 21.02 -17.22
CA ALA A 778 35.14 21.05 -15.77
C ALA A 778 34.35 19.91 -15.09
N TYR A 779 33.08 19.70 -15.47
CA TYR A 779 32.26 18.61 -14.93
C TYR A 779 32.82 17.23 -15.28
N ARG A 780 33.39 17.06 -16.48
CA ARG A 780 34.08 15.81 -16.84
C ARG A 780 35.25 15.48 -15.93
N ARG A 781 36.04 16.48 -15.53
CA ARG A 781 37.15 16.27 -14.59
C ARG A 781 36.63 15.76 -13.25
N ILE A 782 35.61 16.43 -12.70
CA ILE A 782 34.99 16.03 -11.42
C ILE A 782 34.35 14.64 -11.51
N MET A 783 33.63 14.35 -12.61
CA MET A 783 33.05 13.03 -12.84
C MET A 783 34.14 11.96 -12.90
N LYS A 784 35.28 12.23 -13.56
CA LYS A 784 36.41 11.28 -13.62
C LYS A 784 37.00 11.02 -12.24
N ASP A 785 37.17 12.06 -11.43
CA ASP A 785 37.66 11.93 -10.04
C ASP A 785 36.66 11.12 -9.19
N ALA A 786 35.35 11.33 -9.37
CA ALA A 786 34.30 10.55 -8.71
C ALA A 786 34.28 9.08 -9.15
N VAL A 787 34.60 8.79 -10.43
CA VAL A 787 34.79 7.41 -10.91
C VAL A 787 35.96 6.73 -10.20
N GLN A 788 37.06 7.45 -9.96
CA GLN A 788 38.22 6.92 -9.24
C GLN A 788 37.94 6.70 -7.75
N ALA A 789 37.14 7.58 -7.14
CA ALA A 789 36.72 7.47 -5.74
C ALA A 789 35.55 6.48 -5.52
N GLU A 790 35.03 5.86 -6.58
CA GLU A 790 33.84 5.00 -6.56
C GLU A 790 32.57 5.66 -5.99
N ASP A 791 32.51 6.99 -6.02
CA ASP A 791 31.37 7.79 -5.54
C ASP A 791 30.25 7.79 -6.59
N LEU A 792 29.26 6.91 -6.40
CA LEU A 792 28.15 6.74 -7.34
C LEU A 792 27.21 7.95 -7.41
N GLU A 793 27.08 8.73 -6.34
CA GLU A 793 26.19 9.88 -6.30
C GLU A 793 26.77 11.02 -7.12
N ARG A 794 28.05 11.34 -6.91
CA ARG A 794 28.74 12.35 -7.72
C ARG A 794 28.87 11.95 -9.18
N GLN A 795 29.10 10.66 -9.47
CA GLN A 795 29.10 10.15 -10.83
C GLN A 795 27.76 10.41 -11.54
N GLU A 796 26.65 10.17 -10.84
CA GLU A 796 25.32 10.43 -11.37
C GLU A 796 25.08 11.93 -11.60
N GLU A 797 25.35 12.74 -10.58
CA GLU A 797 25.11 14.18 -10.59
C GLU A 797 25.85 14.86 -11.75
N PHE A 798 27.16 14.63 -11.86
CA PHE A 798 27.97 15.27 -12.89
C PHE A 798 27.77 14.64 -14.27
N GLY A 799 27.45 13.34 -14.34
CA GLY A 799 27.03 12.70 -15.59
C GLY A 799 25.79 13.36 -16.18
N ARG A 800 24.75 13.59 -15.36
CA ARG A 800 23.53 14.30 -15.78
C ARG A 800 23.81 15.74 -16.21
N LYS A 801 24.62 16.48 -15.44
CA LYS A 801 25.01 17.86 -15.78
C LYS A 801 25.74 17.95 -17.13
N ILE A 802 26.58 16.97 -17.47
CA ILE A 802 27.25 16.92 -18.77
C ILE A 802 26.25 16.68 -19.89
N LEU A 803 25.32 15.73 -19.73
CA LEU A 803 24.33 15.42 -20.78
C LEU A 803 23.31 16.53 -20.98
N ALA A 804 22.99 17.31 -19.95
CA ALA A 804 22.15 18.50 -20.09
C ALA A 804 22.78 19.54 -21.03
N LEU A 805 24.10 19.71 -20.98
CA LEU A 805 24.84 20.66 -21.81
C LEU A 805 25.27 20.09 -23.17
N ALA A 806 25.51 18.78 -23.21
CA ALA A 806 25.99 18.08 -24.39
C ALA A 806 25.34 16.68 -24.40
N PRO A 807 24.13 16.55 -25.00
CA PRO A 807 23.32 15.33 -24.92
C PRO A 807 23.99 14.08 -25.47
N ASN A 808 24.86 14.23 -26.46
CA ASN A 808 25.48 13.11 -27.18
C ASN A 808 26.85 12.70 -26.62
N ARG A 809 27.14 13.00 -25.35
CA ARG A 809 28.44 12.71 -24.75
C ARG A 809 28.54 11.27 -24.25
N VAL A 810 29.19 10.46 -25.08
CA VAL A 810 29.41 9.02 -24.88
C VAL A 810 30.04 8.67 -23.52
N ASP A 811 31.01 9.45 -23.05
CA ASP A 811 31.67 9.18 -21.77
C ASP A 811 30.75 9.34 -20.56
N ALA A 812 29.86 10.34 -20.56
CA ALA A 812 28.86 10.51 -19.52
C ALA A 812 27.74 9.45 -19.62
N LEU A 813 27.29 9.11 -20.83
CA LEU A 813 26.32 8.01 -21.06
C LEU A 813 26.84 6.67 -20.51
N LYS A 814 28.12 6.35 -20.74
CA LYS A 814 28.77 5.12 -20.23
C LYS A 814 28.81 5.08 -18.70
N VAL A 815 29.12 6.20 -18.04
CA VAL A 815 29.13 6.30 -16.57
C VAL A 815 27.72 6.16 -16.00
N LEU A 816 26.73 6.89 -16.53
CA LEU A 816 25.35 6.84 -16.05
C LEU A 816 24.71 5.46 -16.26
N SER A 817 24.91 4.84 -17.42
CA SER A 817 24.46 3.45 -17.68
C SER A 817 24.99 2.47 -16.63
N ARG A 818 26.27 2.62 -16.23
CA ARG A 818 26.86 1.81 -15.15
C ARG A 818 26.21 2.12 -13.80
N VAL A 819 26.03 3.40 -13.46
CA VAL A 819 25.46 3.83 -12.17
C VAL A 819 24.03 3.33 -12.01
N TYR A 820 23.15 3.55 -13.00
CA TYR A 820 21.76 3.11 -12.93
C TYR A 820 21.60 1.61 -12.85
N ARG A 821 22.47 0.85 -13.53
CA ARG A 821 22.55 -0.60 -13.39
C ARG A 821 22.88 -1.02 -11.96
N ILE A 822 23.86 -0.37 -11.31
CA ILE A 822 24.26 -0.68 -9.93
C ILE A 822 23.11 -0.34 -8.96
N LYS A 823 22.46 0.82 -9.15
CA LYS A 823 21.29 1.26 -8.37
C LYS A 823 20.01 0.48 -8.68
N ARG A 824 20.01 -0.42 -9.68
CA ARG A 824 18.85 -1.18 -10.17
C ARG A 824 17.69 -0.29 -10.64
N GLN A 825 17.98 0.93 -11.07
CA GLN A 825 17.01 1.85 -11.67
C GLN A 825 16.85 1.50 -13.16
N TRP A 826 16.08 0.45 -13.44
CA TRP A 826 16.03 -0.15 -14.78
C TRP A 826 15.47 0.78 -15.85
N ARG A 827 14.51 1.64 -15.52
CA ARG A 827 13.92 2.60 -16.47
C ARG A 827 14.99 3.56 -17.01
N ASP A 828 15.68 4.26 -16.10
CA ASP A 828 16.73 5.22 -16.46
C ASP A 828 17.93 4.52 -17.11
N ALA A 829 18.27 3.31 -16.65
CA ALA A 829 19.32 2.49 -17.27
C ALA A 829 19.01 2.14 -18.72
N ILE A 830 17.77 1.74 -19.03
CA ILE A 830 17.32 1.43 -20.40
C ILE A 830 17.38 2.68 -21.26
N GLU A 831 16.89 3.82 -20.78
CA GLU A 831 16.87 5.08 -21.52
C GLU A 831 18.29 5.54 -21.90
N VAL A 832 19.19 5.63 -20.92
CA VAL A 832 20.58 6.03 -21.15
C VAL A 832 21.31 5.03 -22.05
N GLN A 833 21.08 3.73 -21.85
CA GLN A 833 21.73 2.69 -22.65
C GLN A 833 21.21 2.69 -24.10
N ASN A 834 19.94 2.97 -24.33
CA ASN A 834 19.35 3.14 -25.66
C ASN A 834 19.95 4.35 -26.38
N HIS A 835 20.07 5.48 -25.69
CA HIS A 835 20.73 6.66 -26.25
C HIS A 835 22.19 6.36 -26.61
N LEU A 836 22.92 5.60 -25.77
CA LEU A 836 24.28 5.17 -26.08
C LEU A 836 24.36 4.29 -27.34
N THR A 837 23.37 3.42 -27.58
CA THR A 837 23.32 2.60 -28.80
C THR A 837 23.09 3.43 -30.07
N GLN A 838 22.42 4.58 -29.96
CA GLN A 838 22.25 5.49 -31.09
C GLN A 838 23.54 6.24 -31.45
N GLN A 839 24.41 6.51 -30.46
CA GLN A 839 25.69 7.19 -30.68
C GLN A 839 26.78 6.25 -31.21
N GLU A 840 26.79 4.99 -30.75
CA GLU A 840 27.74 3.96 -31.18
C GLU A 840 26.97 2.71 -31.69
N PRO A 841 26.29 2.79 -32.85
CA PRO A 841 25.41 1.72 -33.34
C PRO A 841 26.15 0.44 -33.73
N ASP A 842 27.42 0.53 -34.10
CA ASP A 842 28.21 -0.62 -34.56
C ASP A 842 28.79 -1.46 -33.40
N ARG A 843 28.53 -1.07 -32.14
CA ARG A 843 29.04 -1.76 -30.95
C ARG A 843 28.04 -2.78 -30.41
N ALA A 844 28.19 -4.04 -30.81
CA ALA A 844 27.35 -5.16 -30.34
C ALA A 844 27.25 -5.25 -28.80
N THR A 845 28.32 -4.89 -28.07
CA THR A 845 28.33 -4.87 -26.59
C THR A 845 27.31 -3.90 -25.97
N HIS A 846 27.00 -2.78 -26.64
CA HIS A 846 26.02 -1.81 -26.16
C HIS A 846 24.59 -2.30 -26.36
N TRP A 847 24.32 -2.95 -27.49
CA TRP A 847 23.06 -3.62 -27.78
C TRP A 847 22.79 -4.79 -26.82
N ARG A 848 23.80 -5.61 -26.52
CA ARG A 848 23.67 -6.68 -25.50
C ARG A 848 23.34 -6.13 -24.12
N ARG A 849 23.97 -5.03 -23.71
CA ARG A 849 23.68 -4.38 -22.41
C ARG A 849 22.26 -3.82 -22.39
N LEU A 850 21.80 -3.21 -23.49
CA LEU A 850 20.43 -2.73 -23.61
C LEU A 850 19.44 -3.89 -23.44
N ALA A 851 19.63 -4.98 -24.19
CA ALA A 851 18.81 -6.19 -24.05
C ALA A 851 18.81 -6.73 -22.61
N SER A 852 19.98 -6.76 -21.95
CA SER A 852 20.09 -7.15 -20.54
C SER A 852 19.31 -6.24 -19.60
N PHE A 853 19.32 -4.93 -19.82
CA PHE A 853 18.60 -3.99 -18.96
C PHE A 853 17.09 -4.08 -19.21
N CYS A 854 16.67 -4.20 -20.47
CA CYS A 854 15.30 -4.48 -20.88
C CYS A 854 14.75 -5.75 -20.24
N ARG A 855 15.55 -6.83 -20.22
CA ARG A 855 15.19 -8.08 -19.54
C ARG A 855 14.96 -7.88 -18.04
N SER A 856 15.86 -7.18 -17.35
CA SER A 856 15.74 -6.90 -15.91
C SER A 856 14.62 -5.91 -15.59
N GLY A 857 14.34 -4.97 -16.49
CA GLY A 857 13.26 -3.99 -16.39
C GLY A 857 11.92 -4.45 -16.96
N LYS A 858 11.82 -5.69 -17.44
CA LYS A 858 10.63 -6.27 -18.11
C LYS A 858 10.11 -5.47 -19.31
N ASN A 859 10.98 -4.73 -20.01
CA ASN A 859 10.64 -4.02 -21.24
C ASN A 859 11.04 -4.88 -22.44
N TYR A 860 10.22 -5.87 -22.76
CA TYR A 860 10.52 -6.85 -23.81
C TYR A 860 10.37 -6.28 -25.22
N ASP A 861 9.51 -5.29 -25.42
CA ASP A 861 9.27 -4.64 -26.71
C ASP A 861 10.53 -3.97 -27.29
N LEU A 862 11.32 -3.31 -26.44
CA LEU A 862 12.62 -2.77 -26.83
C LEU A 862 13.75 -3.82 -26.71
N GLY A 863 13.59 -4.79 -25.81
CA GLY A 863 14.60 -5.81 -25.52
C GLY A 863 14.86 -6.77 -26.66
N VAL A 864 13.82 -7.24 -27.34
CA VAL A 864 13.94 -8.19 -28.47
C VAL A 864 14.66 -7.56 -29.68
N PRO A 865 14.27 -6.37 -30.18
CA PRO A 865 15.01 -5.67 -31.23
C PRO A 865 16.48 -5.41 -30.85
N ALA A 866 16.75 -5.07 -29.59
CA ALA A 866 18.12 -4.85 -29.14
C ALA A 866 18.96 -6.14 -29.12
N ALA A 867 18.37 -7.27 -28.71
CA ALA A 867 19.02 -8.57 -28.74
C ALA A 867 19.27 -9.05 -30.18
N LEU A 868 18.31 -8.86 -31.08
CA LEU A 868 18.47 -9.15 -32.51
C LEU A 868 19.61 -8.34 -33.13
N LYS A 869 19.68 -7.03 -32.85
CA LYS A 869 20.75 -6.17 -33.36
C LYS A 869 22.12 -6.58 -32.83
N ALA A 870 22.20 -7.06 -31.59
CA ALA A 870 23.44 -7.60 -31.05
C ALA A 870 23.91 -8.89 -31.76
N VAL A 871 22.98 -9.77 -32.14
CA VAL A 871 23.27 -10.99 -32.91
C VAL A 871 23.64 -10.64 -34.36
N GLU A 872 22.97 -9.67 -34.98
CA GLU A 872 23.30 -9.19 -36.33
C GLU A 872 24.75 -8.69 -36.41
N LEU A 873 25.20 -7.96 -35.38
CA LEU A 873 26.56 -7.41 -35.32
C LEU A 873 27.62 -8.45 -34.92
N GLU A 874 27.26 -9.48 -34.15
CA GLU A 874 28.15 -10.58 -33.74
C GLU A 874 27.42 -11.94 -33.87
N PRO A 875 27.28 -12.49 -35.10
CA PRO A 875 26.47 -13.71 -35.34
C PRO A 875 27.05 -14.96 -34.69
N ASP A 876 28.38 -15.06 -34.60
CA ASP A 876 29.06 -16.23 -34.03
C ASP A 876 29.17 -16.18 -32.50
N ASN A 877 28.64 -15.13 -31.86
CA ASN A 877 28.69 -14.99 -30.41
C ASN A 877 27.57 -15.78 -29.75
N THR A 878 27.90 -16.97 -29.24
CA THR A 878 26.97 -17.87 -28.53
C THR A 878 26.19 -17.16 -27.43
N ARG A 879 26.83 -16.24 -26.70
CA ARG A 879 26.16 -15.48 -25.63
C ARG A 879 25.10 -14.52 -26.16
N SER A 880 25.25 -13.95 -27.35
CA SER A 880 24.23 -13.07 -27.96
C SER A 880 22.99 -13.88 -28.35
N ILE A 881 23.19 -15.08 -28.91
CA ILE A 881 22.13 -16.00 -29.33
C ILE A 881 21.37 -16.55 -28.12
N GLU A 882 22.08 -17.01 -27.08
CA GLU A 882 21.47 -17.47 -25.83
C GLU A 882 20.63 -16.37 -25.17
N PHE A 883 21.11 -15.13 -25.20
CA PHE A 883 20.40 -13.99 -24.60
C PHE A 883 19.14 -13.63 -25.38
N LEU A 884 19.18 -13.72 -26.72
CA LEU A 884 18.00 -13.57 -27.57
C LEU A 884 16.96 -14.67 -27.28
N SER A 885 17.40 -15.90 -27.09
CA SER A 885 16.50 -17.00 -26.70
C SER A 885 15.86 -16.77 -25.32
N ASP A 886 16.63 -16.37 -24.30
CA ASP A 886 16.11 -16.08 -22.95
C ASP A 886 15.08 -14.95 -22.97
N ILE A 887 15.34 -13.87 -23.72
CA ILE A 887 14.44 -12.71 -23.74
C ILE A 887 13.12 -13.01 -24.49
N LEU A 888 13.17 -13.79 -25.58
CA LEU A 888 11.98 -14.24 -26.31
C LEU A 888 11.11 -15.18 -25.45
N ASN A 889 11.73 -16.14 -24.76
CA ASN A 889 11.01 -17.06 -23.88
C ASN A 889 10.29 -16.32 -22.74
N ARG A 890 10.93 -15.31 -22.15
CA ARG A 890 10.33 -14.49 -21.09
C ARG A 890 9.21 -13.59 -21.59
N GLN A 891 9.34 -13.04 -22.81
CA GLN A 891 8.26 -12.27 -23.42
C GLN A 891 7.02 -13.15 -23.65
N ALA A 892 7.21 -14.39 -24.13
CA ALA A 892 6.12 -15.34 -24.30
C ALA A 892 5.44 -15.68 -22.97
N GLN A 893 6.22 -15.95 -21.92
CA GLN A 893 5.69 -16.19 -20.56
C GLN A 893 4.91 -15.00 -20.00
N ALA A 894 5.37 -13.78 -20.26
CA ALA A 894 4.70 -12.55 -19.83
C ALA A 894 3.44 -12.21 -20.63
N ALA A 895 3.28 -12.74 -21.84
CA ALA A 895 2.07 -12.59 -22.64
C ALA A 895 1.00 -13.65 -22.29
N THR A 896 1.42 -14.77 -21.70
CA THR A 896 0.54 -15.85 -21.22
C THR A 896 0.12 -15.72 -19.76
N ALA A 897 0.73 -14.78 -19.02
CA ALA A 897 0.43 -14.44 -17.63
C ALA A 897 -0.30 -13.09 -17.58
#